data_AF-A0AAY4C4E6-F1
#
_entry.id   AF-A0AAY4C4E6-F1
#
_cell.length_a   1.000
_cell.length_b   1.000
_cell.length_c   1.000
_cell.angle_alpha   90.00
_cell.angle_beta   90.00
_cell.angle_gamma   90.00
#
_symmetry.space_group_name_H-M   'P 1'
#
loop_
_entity.id
_entity.type
_entity.pdbx_description
1 polymer ?
#
loop_
_entity_poly.entity_id
_entity_poly.type
_entity_poly.pdbx_seq_one_letter_code
_entity_poly.pdbx_strand_id
1 'polypeptide(L)'
;MDKDPQTSSCREPVAGAGAFTVKEAGPVSWTPSRCSCCVSGYVEPLVLIQLAEQVDPATKQWIMKVMAAPESLGENMQEFLTLAEKQFIVKHQLETMRAKKDQRIPGLTQAKGVLRSRQGILQKLERAGVIRQVFPLHDQKRLTALGKEWYSKKSLWGQPLDSIQDYFGGPVAFYFSFLDFYTWALVPPAVLGVLLLMLLPPGAASGDQEIQKMVVAGGVPDEEDSPSVSAHMVQAVFSMLWSTIFMELWKRRSSSLSYHWGTFNLTERFAEPRPGFRGELGVNPITGRLEPLFPEWKRQLRMGLGSVPVVGLFLGLVVLGMVGFYHGEAMVKNLHQSSGTLLTTVLLYLPSMLHILYTNMLSTLYQRVALSLTEWENHREESSFQNHHTTKVLVFTFFNCFAVLFHIAFFKQDLPLLRKRLSSLLIVNQLVNQCSEVMIPFIVDRFYNSQDRDLMEDDPEADSLRAQISVPAFPGLFSEYIELLVQFGYLSLFSCIYPLTALLLLINNITEIRGDAYKICRLFRKPFSPPVSNMGVWQAAFEVLGFVSVISNCWLLLLSPRVKLFSLEAGISGIHLLILAILVEHVLILVKMILAFMIPDEPDWVRIKREQIEFNSMQALSQQVGRHTSLLRPVLIKPIIIHMLLVFYSEKLRLLQELNLDEKEATAELNLTSRGTVFLFLVQTNASFQEHQQLRITLGSVCAIYF
;
A
#
# COMPACT_ATOMS: atom_id res chain seq x y z
N MET A 1 -11.05 -50.83 11.98
CA MET A 1 -10.37 -51.72 11.00
C MET A 1 -9.54 -50.80 10.13
N ASP A 2 -8.40 -50.43 10.68
CA ASP A 2 -7.42 -49.52 10.07
C ASP A 2 -6.52 -50.29 9.12
N LYS A 3 -6.15 -49.64 8.02
CA LYS A 3 -4.96 -49.99 7.24
C LYS A 3 -4.26 -48.70 6.84
N ASP A 4 -3.21 -48.38 7.61
CA ASP A 4 -2.06 -47.58 7.16
C ASP A 4 -1.38 -48.24 5.95
N PRO A 5 -0.69 -47.42 5.12
CA PRO A 5 0.57 -47.89 4.58
C PRO A 5 1.72 -46.87 4.69
N GLN A 6 2.78 -47.37 5.34
CA GLN A 6 4.19 -47.25 4.95
C GLN A 6 4.93 -45.91 5.16
N THR A 7 5.45 -45.81 6.39
CA THR A 7 6.74 -45.17 6.70
C THR A 7 7.89 -45.87 5.97
N SER A 8 8.60 -45.17 5.08
CA SER A 8 9.87 -45.62 4.53
C SER A 8 11.02 -45.24 5.47
N SER A 9 11.77 -46.25 5.92
CA SER A 9 12.86 -46.14 6.89
C SER A 9 14.10 -45.45 6.32
N CYS A 10 14.71 -44.59 7.11
CA CYS A 10 16.05 -44.05 6.90
C CYS A 10 17.10 -45.18 6.77
N ARG A 11 17.96 -45.11 5.75
CA ARG A 11 19.18 -45.93 5.66
C ARG A 11 20.32 -45.25 6.42
N GLU A 12 21.10 -46.04 7.17
CA GLU A 12 22.31 -45.63 7.89
C GLU A 12 23.44 -45.14 6.95
N PRO A 13 24.35 -44.25 7.42
CA PRO A 13 25.45 -43.75 6.62
C PRO A 13 26.64 -44.74 6.62
N VAL A 14 27.13 -45.09 5.42
CA VAL A 14 28.40 -45.81 5.26
C VAL A 14 29.55 -44.84 5.51
N ALA A 15 30.39 -45.15 6.49
CA ALA A 15 31.60 -44.42 6.82
C ALA A 15 32.64 -44.52 5.67
N GLY A 16 33.03 -43.37 5.11
CA GLY A 16 34.01 -43.29 4.04
C GLY A 16 34.17 -41.86 3.51
N ALA A 17 34.55 -40.92 4.37
CA ALA A 17 34.85 -39.54 3.98
C ALA A 17 36.21 -39.46 3.27
N GLY A 18 36.23 -39.87 2.00
CA GLY A 18 37.25 -39.45 1.04
C GLY A 18 36.89 -38.06 0.49
N ALA A 19 37.89 -37.19 0.34
CA ALA A 19 37.76 -35.90 -0.30
C ALA A 19 37.06 -36.04 -1.67
N PHE A 20 35.85 -35.49 -1.80
CA PHE A 20 35.12 -35.50 -3.07
C PHE A 20 35.39 -34.21 -3.83
N THR A 21 36.20 -34.38 -4.87
CA THR A 21 36.38 -33.46 -5.99
C THR A 21 35.04 -33.08 -6.60
N VAL A 22 34.94 -31.82 -7.02
CA VAL A 22 33.85 -31.32 -7.87
C VAL A 22 33.80 -32.21 -9.11
N LYS A 23 32.88 -33.17 -9.15
CA LYS A 23 32.48 -33.78 -10.42
C LYS A 23 31.85 -32.65 -11.23
N GLU A 24 32.52 -32.29 -12.32
CA GLU A 24 31.94 -31.52 -13.41
C GLU A 24 30.65 -32.23 -13.83
N ALA A 25 29.51 -31.73 -13.33
CA ALA A 25 28.25 -31.90 -14.02
C ALA A 25 28.41 -31.21 -15.38
N GLY A 26 27.80 -31.75 -16.44
CA GLY A 26 27.79 -31.15 -17.77
C GLY A 26 27.26 -29.71 -17.76
N PRO A 27 26.99 -29.09 -18.92
CA PRO A 27 26.54 -27.70 -18.98
C PRO A 27 25.09 -27.57 -18.46
N VAL A 28 24.90 -27.70 -17.15
CA VAL A 28 23.61 -27.49 -16.49
C VAL A 28 23.42 -25.98 -16.41
N SER A 29 22.33 -25.48 -17.01
CA SER A 29 22.01 -24.06 -17.09
C SER A 29 21.65 -23.41 -15.74
N TRP A 30 21.59 -24.20 -14.66
CA TRP A 30 21.19 -23.77 -13.33
C TRP A 30 21.95 -24.53 -12.24
N THR A 31 21.97 -24.01 -11.01
CA THR A 31 22.67 -24.64 -9.88
C THR A 31 21.77 -24.61 -8.64
N PRO A 32 21.37 -25.77 -8.07
CA PRO A 32 20.57 -25.80 -6.85
C PRO A 32 21.37 -25.34 -5.64
N SER A 33 20.70 -24.69 -4.69
CA SER A 33 21.24 -24.42 -3.36
C SER A 33 21.41 -25.72 -2.59
N ARG A 34 22.59 -25.94 -1.99
CA ARG A 34 22.85 -27.11 -1.12
C ARG A 34 23.14 -26.60 0.30
N CYS A 35 22.51 -27.16 1.34
CA CYS A 35 22.99 -26.94 2.71
C CYS A 35 24.10 -27.94 3.04
N SER A 36 25.17 -27.50 3.68
CA SER A 36 26.16 -28.41 4.30
C SER A 36 25.59 -29.12 5.54
N CYS A 37 24.54 -28.56 6.13
CA CYS A 37 23.91 -28.99 7.38
C CYS A 37 22.84 -30.10 7.25
N CYS A 38 22.25 -30.29 6.06
CA CYS A 38 21.08 -31.16 5.88
C CYS A 38 21.51 -32.57 5.46
N VAL A 39 21.08 -33.58 6.23
CA VAL A 39 21.25 -35.01 5.89
C VAL A 39 20.38 -35.40 4.68
N SER A 40 19.32 -34.66 4.36
CA SER A 40 18.53 -34.82 3.14
C SER A 40 19.13 -33.99 2.00
N GLY A 41 19.50 -34.63 0.89
CA GLY A 41 20.08 -33.98 -0.29
C GLY A 41 19.17 -33.02 -1.07
N TYR A 42 17.98 -32.68 -0.57
CA TYR A 42 17.01 -31.79 -1.22
C TYR A 42 16.71 -30.55 -0.36
N VAL A 43 17.04 -29.37 -0.88
CA VAL A 43 16.57 -28.08 -0.40
C VAL A 43 15.54 -27.59 -1.40
N GLU A 44 14.31 -27.30 -0.96
CA GLU A 44 13.25 -26.79 -1.82
C GLU A 44 13.63 -25.38 -2.36
N PRO A 45 13.64 -25.17 -3.68
CA PRO A 45 14.01 -23.88 -4.25
C PRO A 45 12.86 -22.87 -4.07
N LEU A 46 13.12 -21.78 -3.33
CA LEU A 46 12.12 -20.75 -3.02
C LEU A 46 12.22 -19.51 -3.92
N VAL A 47 13.45 -19.08 -4.22
CA VAL A 47 13.75 -17.84 -4.92
C VAL A 47 14.81 -18.12 -5.98
N LEU A 48 14.61 -17.59 -7.18
CA LEU A 48 15.54 -17.71 -8.29
C LEU A 48 16.31 -16.41 -8.48
N ILE A 49 17.63 -16.51 -8.58
CA ILE A 49 18.54 -15.40 -8.91
C ILE A 49 19.05 -15.63 -10.34
N GLN A 50 18.58 -14.82 -11.27
CA GLN A 50 19.06 -14.89 -12.65
C GLN A 50 20.30 -14.02 -12.82
N LEU A 51 21.41 -14.66 -13.18
CA LEU A 51 22.66 -14.00 -13.57
C LEU A 51 22.63 -13.58 -15.04
N ALA A 52 23.46 -12.61 -15.40
CA ALA A 52 23.71 -12.28 -16.81
C ALA A 52 24.35 -13.46 -17.55
N GLU A 53 24.19 -13.50 -18.88
CA GLU A 53 24.67 -14.61 -19.73
C GLU A 53 26.20 -14.82 -19.62
N GLN A 54 26.96 -13.73 -19.50
CA GLN A 54 28.42 -13.74 -19.42
C GLN A 54 28.91 -13.23 -18.06
N VAL A 55 28.78 -14.07 -17.03
CA VAL A 55 29.35 -13.81 -15.70
C VAL A 55 30.57 -14.69 -15.47
N ASP A 56 31.68 -14.07 -15.08
CA ASP A 56 32.94 -14.73 -14.79
C ASP A 56 32.76 -15.84 -13.71
N PRO A 57 33.32 -17.04 -13.91
CA PRO A 57 33.16 -18.16 -12.96
C PRO A 57 33.60 -17.85 -11.53
N ALA A 58 34.65 -17.04 -11.33
CA ALA A 58 35.10 -16.66 -10.00
C ALA A 58 34.07 -15.75 -9.31
N THR A 59 33.35 -14.92 -10.08
CA THR A 59 32.22 -14.13 -9.57
C THR A 59 31.08 -15.04 -9.10
N LYS A 60 30.74 -16.07 -9.89
CA LYS A 60 29.68 -17.04 -9.53
C LYS A 60 30.02 -17.78 -8.23
N GLN A 61 31.24 -18.31 -8.12
CA GLN A 61 31.71 -18.99 -6.92
C GLN A 61 31.74 -18.07 -5.70
N TRP A 62 32.15 -16.81 -5.89
CA TRP A 62 32.12 -15.81 -4.82
C TRP A 62 30.71 -15.52 -4.35
N ILE A 63 29.74 -15.33 -5.25
CA ILE A 63 28.33 -15.12 -4.91
C ILE A 63 27.79 -16.30 -4.09
N MET A 64 28.02 -17.54 -4.55
CA MET A 64 27.61 -18.74 -3.83
C MET A 64 28.21 -18.81 -2.42
N LYS A 65 29.49 -18.46 -2.28
CA LYS A 65 30.17 -18.44 -0.98
C LYS A 65 29.63 -17.36 -0.04
N VAL A 66 29.25 -16.20 -0.57
CA VAL A 66 28.67 -15.10 0.22
C VAL A 66 27.25 -15.42 0.67
N MET A 67 26.47 -16.12 -0.17
CA MET A 67 25.09 -16.50 0.11
C MET A 67 24.95 -17.81 0.90
N ALA A 68 26.02 -18.61 1.02
CA ALA A 68 26.00 -19.84 1.79
C ALA A 68 25.73 -19.55 3.27
N ALA A 69 24.73 -20.24 3.83
CA ALA A 69 24.43 -20.16 5.25
C ALA A 69 25.56 -20.82 6.08
N PRO A 70 25.92 -20.27 7.24
CA PRO A 70 26.74 -21.00 8.21
C PRO A 70 25.97 -22.23 8.73
N GLU A 71 26.68 -23.30 9.11
CA GLU A 71 26.07 -24.46 9.75
C GLU A 71 25.41 -24.06 11.07
N SER A 72 24.08 -24.03 11.09
CA SER A 72 23.31 -23.95 12.34
C SER A 72 22.51 -25.23 12.51
N LEU A 73 22.68 -25.89 13.66
CA LEU A 73 21.74 -26.90 14.13
C LEU A 73 20.40 -26.21 14.41
N GLY A 74 19.42 -26.42 13.54
CA GLY A 74 18.05 -25.97 13.74
C GLY A 74 17.08 -27.13 13.55
N GLU A 75 16.12 -27.26 14.45
CA GLU A 75 15.05 -28.25 14.39
C GLU A 75 14.17 -28.07 13.14
N ASN A 76 13.63 -29.18 12.63
CA ASN A 76 12.77 -29.24 11.44
C ASN A 76 11.44 -28.48 11.64
N MET A 77 11.41 -27.17 11.40
CA MET A 77 10.18 -26.36 11.31
C MET A 77 9.74 -26.15 9.86
N GLN A 78 9.49 -27.23 9.12
CA GLN A 78 9.06 -27.12 7.71
C GLN A 78 7.61 -26.58 7.55
N GLU A 79 6.77 -26.67 8.60
CA GLU A 79 5.33 -26.32 8.53
C GLU A 79 4.91 -24.99 9.18
N PHE A 80 5.77 -24.28 9.91
CA PHE A 80 5.34 -23.06 10.62
C PHE A 80 5.19 -21.83 9.71
N LEU A 81 6.10 -21.65 8.73
CA LEU A 81 6.10 -20.50 7.84
C LEU A 81 5.38 -20.82 6.52
N THR A 82 4.52 -19.89 6.09
CA THR A 82 3.86 -19.96 4.77
C THR A 82 4.86 -19.79 3.64
N LEU A 83 4.44 -20.14 2.41
CA LEU A 83 5.31 -20.00 1.23
C LEU A 83 5.65 -18.52 0.96
N ALA A 84 4.66 -17.63 1.09
CA ALA A 84 4.88 -16.20 0.91
C ALA A 84 5.88 -15.64 1.93
N GLU A 85 5.75 -16.01 3.21
CA GLU A 85 6.67 -15.57 4.27
C GLU A 85 8.09 -16.09 4.06
N LYS A 86 8.25 -17.39 3.73
CA LYS A 86 9.55 -17.98 3.42
C LYS A 86 10.27 -17.20 2.32
N GLN A 87 9.57 -16.92 1.23
CA GLN A 87 10.13 -16.18 0.09
C GLN A 87 10.43 -14.72 0.42
N PHE A 88 9.57 -14.06 1.20
CA PHE A 88 9.78 -12.69 1.64
C PHE A 88 10.97 -12.58 2.60
N ILE A 89 11.15 -13.53 3.52
CA ILE A 89 12.31 -13.59 4.42
C ILE A 89 13.59 -13.76 3.61
N VAL A 90 13.62 -14.67 2.62
CA VAL A 90 14.80 -14.84 1.74
C VAL A 90 15.10 -13.54 1.00
N LYS A 91 14.09 -12.87 0.41
CA LYS A 91 14.27 -11.57 -0.22
C LYS A 91 14.85 -10.55 0.77
N HIS A 92 14.27 -10.43 1.95
CA HIS A 92 14.71 -9.49 2.96
C HIS A 92 16.17 -9.76 3.36
N GLN A 93 16.55 -11.03 3.59
CA GLN A 93 17.94 -11.39 3.87
C GLN A 93 18.86 -10.99 2.71
N LEU A 94 18.49 -11.29 1.46
CA LEU A 94 19.28 -10.92 0.29
C LEU A 94 19.46 -9.40 0.15
N GLU A 95 18.38 -8.64 0.40
CA GLU A 95 18.36 -7.18 0.36
C GLU A 95 19.10 -6.54 1.53
N THR A 96 19.18 -7.19 2.69
CA THR A 96 19.91 -6.72 3.89
C THR A 96 21.39 -7.12 3.89
N MET A 97 21.83 -8.03 3.01
CA MET A 97 23.26 -8.39 2.91
C MET A 97 24.14 -7.16 2.67
N ARG A 98 25.06 -6.91 3.61
CA ARG A 98 26.04 -5.82 3.54
C ARG A 98 27.47 -6.36 3.54
N ALA A 99 28.38 -5.66 2.86
CA ALA A 99 29.81 -5.95 2.94
C ALA A 99 30.36 -5.64 4.34
N LYS A 100 31.02 -6.60 4.99
CA LYS A 100 31.62 -6.35 6.33
C LYS A 100 32.84 -5.43 6.25
N LYS A 101 33.68 -5.63 5.24
CA LYS A 101 34.90 -4.87 4.98
C LYS A 101 34.94 -4.45 3.51
N ASP A 102 35.81 -3.50 3.21
CA ASP A 102 36.13 -3.15 1.83
C ASP A 102 36.70 -4.38 1.14
N GLN A 103 36.05 -4.83 0.08
CA GLN A 103 36.44 -6.00 -0.67
C GLN A 103 36.19 -5.78 -2.16
N ARG A 104 36.93 -6.52 -2.98
CA ARG A 104 36.74 -6.51 -4.42
C ARG A 104 35.95 -7.75 -4.83
N ILE A 105 34.91 -7.55 -5.62
CA ILE A 105 34.18 -8.63 -6.26
C ILE A 105 35.09 -9.20 -7.36
N PRO A 106 35.44 -10.50 -7.32
CA PRO A 106 36.26 -11.14 -8.35
C PRO A 106 35.63 -10.98 -9.74
N GLY A 107 36.43 -11.01 -10.82
CA GLY A 107 35.92 -11.01 -12.20
C GLY A 107 35.35 -9.68 -12.73
N LEU A 108 35.18 -8.65 -11.90
CA LEU A 108 34.67 -7.33 -12.32
C LEU A 108 35.79 -6.28 -12.54
N THR A 109 35.54 -5.34 -13.48
CA THR A 109 36.43 -4.20 -13.77
C THR A 109 36.63 -3.32 -12.52
N GLN A 110 37.78 -2.64 -12.42
CA GLN A 110 38.17 -1.90 -11.20
C GLN A 110 37.10 -0.90 -10.71
N ALA A 111 36.41 -0.19 -11.61
CA ALA A 111 35.36 0.76 -11.21
C ALA A 111 34.07 0.08 -10.68
N LYS A 112 33.69 -1.08 -11.25
CA LYS A 112 32.45 -1.80 -10.89
C LYS A 112 32.64 -2.81 -9.76
N GLY A 113 33.85 -3.33 -9.58
CA GLY A 113 34.14 -4.42 -8.62
C GLY A 113 34.45 -3.97 -7.19
N VAL A 114 34.64 -2.68 -6.91
CA VAL A 114 34.90 -2.21 -5.53
C VAL A 114 33.60 -2.16 -4.73
N LEU A 115 33.58 -2.90 -3.63
CA LEU A 115 32.49 -2.97 -2.67
C LEU A 115 32.99 -2.41 -1.34
N ARG A 116 32.43 -1.27 -0.93
CA ARG A 116 32.80 -0.61 0.33
C ARG A 116 32.09 -1.25 1.52
N SER A 117 32.67 -1.11 2.71
CA SER A 117 32.08 -1.57 3.96
C SER A 117 30.66 -0.98 4.10
N ARG A 118 29.75 -1.83 4.57
CA ARG A 118 28.31 -1.59 4.76
C ARG A 118 27.53 -1.27 3.48
N GLN A 119 28.11 -1.45 2.29
CA GLN A 119 27.37 -1.37 1.04
C GLN A 119 26.54 -2.63 0.81
N GLY A 120 25.32 -2.47 0.29
CA GLY A 120 24.43 -3.57 -0.12
C GLY A 120 25.04 -4.39 -1.25
N ILE A 121 25.21 -5.70 -1.02
CA ILE A 121 25.85 -6.60 -1.98
C ILE A 121 24.96 -6.80 -3.20
N LEU A 122 23.69 -7.14 -2.97
CA LEU A 122 22.70 -7.40 -4.02
C LEU A 122 22.55 -6.19 -4.95
N GLN A 123 22.31 -5.01 -4.37
CA GLN A 123 22.15 -3.77 -5.13
C GLN A 123 23.40 -3.42 -5.96
N LYS A 124 24.60 -3.70 -5.44
CA LYS A 124 25.85 -3.48 -6.18
C LYS A 124 25.95 -4.43 -7.37
N LEU A 125 25.57 -5.71 -7.21
CA LEU A 125 25.57 -6.71 -8.27
C LEU A 125 24.54 -6.40 -9.37
N GLU A 126 23.35 -5.92 -8.99
CA GLU A 126 22.33 -5.44 -9.94
C GLU A 126 22.84 -4.24 -10.74
N ARG A 127 23.37 -3.21 -10.07
CA ARG A 127 23.96 -2.02 -10.74
C ARG A 127 25.16 -2.36 -11.62
N ALA A 128 25.93 -3.39 -11.26
CA ALA A 128 27.04 -3.87 -12.07
C ALA A 128 26.57 -4.64 -13.31
N GLY A 129 25.30 -5.05 -13.37
CA GLY A 129 24.72 -5.87 -14.43
C GLY A 129 25.04 -7.36 -14.29
N VAL A 130 25.47 -7.82 -13.11
CA VAL A 130 25.79 -9.23 -12.84
C VAL A 130 24.52 -10.03 -12.56
N ILE A 131 23.64 -9.48 -11.71
CA ILE A 131 22.32 -10.03 -11.43
C ILE A 131 21.32 -9.28 -12.31
N ARG A 132 20.56 -10.02 -13.11
CA ARG A 132 19.54 -9.48 -14.01
C ARG A 132 18.20 -9.30 -13.28
N GLN A 133 17.78 -10.32 -12.55
CA GLN A 133 16.54 -10.29 -11.78
C GLN A 133 16.54 -11.34 -10.66
N VAL A 134 15.78 -11.06 -9.61
CA VAL A 134 15.49 -11.97 -8.52
C VAL A 134 13.98 -12.06 -8.38
N PHE A 135 13.41 -13.28 -8.37
CA PHE A 135 11.97 -13.46 -8.24
C PHE A 135 11.63 -14.76 -7.49
N PRO A 136 10.49 -14.81 -6.79
CA PRO A 136 10.06 -16.01 -6.09
C PRO A 136 9.48 -17.03 -7.07
N LEU A 137 9.66 -18.32 -6.75
CA LEU A 137 9.16 -19.42 -7.57
C LEU A 137 7.71 -19.78 -7.21
N HIS A 138 6.95 -20.22 -8.21
CA HIS A 138 5.66 -20.85 -8.00
C HIS A 138 5.86 -22.31 -7.59
N ASP A 139 5.17 -22.71 -6.50
CA ASP A 139 4.84 -24.12 -6.29
C ASP A 139 3.62 -24.44 -7.16
N GLN A 140 3.86 -25.16 -8.27
CA GLN A 140 2.85 -25.48 -9.27
C GLN A 140 1.74 -26.40 -8.71
N LYS A 141 2.05 -27.26 -7.74
CA LYS A 141 1.07 -28.18 -7.14
C LYS A 141 0.09 -27.39 -6.29
N ARG A 142 0.60 -26.54 -5.39
CA ARG A 142 -0.23 -25.64 -4.57
C ARG A 142 -1.02 -24.65 -5.41
N LEU A 143 -0.39 -24.07 -6.45
CA LEU A 143 -1.06 -23.13 -7.36
C LEU A 143 -2.23 -23.76 -8.11
N THR A 144 -2.06 -24.99 -8.59
CA THR A 144 -3.12 -25.70 -9.31
C THR A 144 -4.28 -26.06 -8.38
N ALA A 145 -3.99 -26.41 -7.13
CA ALA A 145 -5.02 -26.65 -6.12
C ALA A 145 -5.78 -25.35 -5.79
N LEU A 146 -5.06 -24.26 -5.51
CA LEU A 146 -5.63 -22.94 -5.26
C LEU A 146 -6.48 -22.45 -6.43
N GLY A 147 -5.99 -22.57 -7.66
CA GLY A 147 -6.73 -22.16 -8.85
C GLY A 147 -8.04 -22.95 -9.05
N LYS A 148 -8.03 -24.25 -8.72
CA LYS A 148 -9.24 -25.09 -8.75
C LYS A 148 -10.26 -24.67 -7.70
N GLU A 149 -9.84 -24.20 -6.55
CA GLU A 149 -10.77 -23.68 -5.52
C GLU A 149 -11.27 -22.27 -5.88
N TRP A 150 -10.39 -21.43 -6.41
CA TRP A 150 -10.61 -20.01 -6.53
C TRP A 150 -11.37 -19.57 -7.79
N TYR A 151 -11.11 -20.18 -8.96
CA TYR A 151 -11.79 -19.78 -10.21
C TYR A 151 -12.46 -20.93 -10.97
N SER A 152 -12.54 -22.13 -10.39
CA SER A 152 -13.28 -23.23 -11.00
C SER A 152 -14.80 -23.06 -10.88
N LYS A 153 -15.52 -23.58 -11.87
CA LYS A 153 -16.99 -23.50 -12.02
C LYS A 153 -17.79 -24.04 -10.82
N LYS A 154 -17.16 -24.81 -9.92
CA LYS A 154 -17.82 -25.41 -8.74
C LYS A 154 -17.95 -24.45 -7.56
N SER A 155 -17.06 -23.47 -7.44
CA SER A 155 -17.12 -22.47 -6.37
C SER A 155 -17.71 -21.19 -6.93
N LEU A 156 -19.04 -21.08 -6.98
CA LEU A 156 -19.71 -19.84 -7.42
C LEU A 156 -19.64 -18.74 -6.35
N TRP A 157 -19.43 -19.11 -5.09
CA TRP A 157 -19.57 -18.22 -3.93
C TRP A 157 -18.42 -18.40 -2.95
N GLY A 158 -17.89 -17.29 -2.45
CA GLY A 158 -16.78 -17.25 -1.49
C GLY A 158 -15.41 -17.32 -2.15
N GLN A 159 -14.48 -16.50 -1.66
CA GLN A 159 -13.07 -16.52 -2.07
C GLN A 159 -12.21 -17.13 -0.97
N PRO A 160 -11.22 -17.98 -1.29
CA PRO A 160 -10.34 -18.60 -0.30
C PRO A 160 -9.26 -17.61 0.16
N LEU A 161 -9.67 -16.55 0.87
CA LEU A 161 -8.80 -15.42 1.24
C LEU A 161 -7.55 -15.84 2.03
N ASP A 162 -7.66 -16.82 2.92
CA ASP A 162 -6.52 -17.29 3.70
C ASP A 162 -5.53 -18.08 2.84
N SER A 163 -6.01 -18.93 1.93
CA SER A 163 -5.15 -19.62 0.96
C SER A 163 -4.46 -18.64 -0.01
N ILE A 164 -5.13 -17.54 -0.36
CA ILE A 164 -4.56 -16.45 -1.17
C ILE A 164 -3.47 -15.72 -0.36
N GLN A 165 -3.71 -15.45 0.92
CA GLN A 165 -2.74 -14.84 1.83
C GLN A 165 -1.50 -15.73 1.99
N ASP A 166 -1.66 -17.02 2.23
CA ASP A 166 -0.54 -17.94 2.45
C ASP A 166 0.31 -18.13 1.20
N TYR A 167 -0.32 -18.07 0.02
CA TYR A 167 0.37 -18.27 -1.25
C TYR A 167 0.94 -16.97 -1.81
N PHE A 168 0.11 -15.94 -1.98
CA PHE A 168 0.47 -14.67 -2.62
C PHE A 168 0.74 -13.53 -1.65
N GLY A 169 0.40 -13.62 -0.36
CA GLY A 169 0.68 -12.61 0.65
C GLY A 169 -0.30 -11.43 0.71
N GLY A 170 -0.05 -10.56 1.71
CA GLY A 170 -0.91 -9.45 2.15
C GLY A 170 -1.53 -8.60 1.04
N PRO A 171 -0.74 -7.96 0.17
CA PRO A 171 -1.26 -7.00 -0.80
C PRO A 171 -2.29 -7.61 -1.76
N VAL A 172 -2.05 -8.84 -2.20
CA VAL A 172 -2.95 -9.57 -3.11
C VAL A 172 -4.21 -10.00 -2.36
N ALA A 173 -4.09 -10.53 -1.13
CA ALA A 173 -5.24 -10.94 -0.34
C ALA A 173 -6.15 -9.76 0.03
N PHE A 174 -5.59 -8.59 0.38
CA PHE A 174 -6.36 -7.37 0.61
C PHE A 174 -7.08 -6.88 -0.65
N TYR A 175 -6.45 -6.96 -1.82
CA TYR A 175 -7.08 -6.61 -3.09
C TYR A 175 -8.32 -7.47 -3.33
N PHE A 176 -8.17 -8.79 -3.29
CA PHE A 176 -9.29 -9.70 -3.54
C PHE A 176 -10.36 -9.63 -2.45
N SER A 177 -9.98 -9.40 -1.19
CA SER A 177 -10.97 -9.15 -0.13
C SER A 177 -11.71 -7.82 -0.34
N PHE A 178 -11.05 -6.78 -0.84
CA PHE A 178 -11.70 -5.51 -1.14
C PHE A 178 -12.64 -5.65 -2.32
N LEU A 179 -12.20 -6.31 -3.39
CA LEU A 179 -13.01 -6.60 -4.56
C LEU A 179 -14.25 -7.41 -4.20
N ASP A 180 -14.11 -8.46 -3.37
CA ASP A 180 -15.24 -9.23 -2.81
C ASP A 180 -16.22 -8.32 -2.07
N PHE A 181 -15.70 -7.56 -1.11
CA PHE A 181 -16.49 -6.70 -0.25
C PHE A 181 -17.22 -5.62 -1.05
N TYR A 182 -16.53 -5.00 -2.02
CA TYR A 182 -17.08 -3.99 -2.90
C TYR A 182 -18.18 -4.56 -3.80
N THR A 183 -18.00 -5.77 -4.35
CA THR A 183 -19.01 -6.47 -5.14
C THR A 183 -20.30 -6.66 -4.35
N TRP A 184 -20.22 -7.15 -3.12
CA TRP A 184 -21.40 -7.31 -2.26
C TRP A 184 -22.00 -5.97 -1.81
N ALA A 185 -21.16 -4.97 -1.55
CA ALA A 185 -21.62 -3.63 -1.21
C ALA A 185 -22.37 -2.93 -2.35
N LEU A 186 -22.14 -3.33 -3.62
CA LEU A 186 -22.88 -2.83 -4.78
C LEU A 186 -24.29 -3.41 -4.92
N VAL A 187 -24.64 -4.47 -4.19
CA VAL A 187 -25.98 -5.08 -4.28
C VAL A 187 -27.09 -4.10 -3.86
N PRO A 188 -27.03 -3.42 -2.68
CA PRO A 188 -28.03 -2.42 -2.31
C PRO A 188 -28.26 -1.31 -3.35
N PRO A 189 -27.23 -0.60 -3.87
CA PRO A 189 -27.44 0.42 -4.91
C PRO A 189 -27.92 -0.17 -6.24
N ALA A 190 -27.54 -1.40 -6.60
CA ALA A 190 -28.03 -2.06 -7.81
C ALA A 190 -29.53 -2.41 -7.70
N VAL A 191 -29.95 -2.95 -6.55
CA VAL A 191 -31.36 -3.23 -6.26
C VAL A 191 -32.18 -1.94 -6.28
N LEU A 192 -31.70 -0.88 -5.63
CA LEU A 192 -32.39 0.42 -5.67
C LEU A 192 -32.49 0.96 -7.10
N GLY A 193 -31.40 0.89 -7.89
CA GLY A 193 -31.39 1.34 -9.28
C GLY A 193 -32.39 0.59 -10.18
N VAL A 194 -32.51 -0.74 -10.01
CA VAL A 194 -33.52 -1.56 -10.71
C VAL A 194 -34.93 -1.27 -10.21
N LEU A 195 -35.12 -1.12 -8.90
CA LEU A 195 -36.42 -0.80 -8.31
C LEU A 195 -36.93 0.54 -8.82
N LEU A 196 -36.08 1.56 -8.87
CA LEU A 196 -36.42 2.87 -9.44
C LEU A 196 -36.72 2.79 -10.93
N LEU A 197 -36.08 1.88 -11.68
CA LEU A 197 -36.41 1.65 -13.09
C LEU A 197 -37.78 0.96 -13.27
N MET A 198 -38.11 -0.01 -12.41
CA MET A 198 -39.35 -0.79 -12.51
C MET A 198 -40.58 -0.01 -11.99
N LEU A 199 -40.39 0.81 -10.95
CA LEU A 199 -41.49 1.56 -10.31
C LEU A 199 -41.80 2.88 -11.02
N LEU A 200 -40.89 3.44 -11.81
CA LEU A 200 -41.14 4.68 -12.54
C LEU A 200 -41.63 4.41 -13.97
N PRO A 201 -42.59 5.21 -14.49
CA PRO A 201 -43.05 5.08 -15.87
C PRO A 201 -41.89 5.15 -16.87
N PRO A 202 -41.92 4.40 -17.98
CA PRO A 202 -40.87 4.38 -19.01
C PRO A 202 -40.50 5.75 -19.60
N GLY A 203 -41.34 6.77 -19.42
CA GLY A 203 -41.06 8.16 -19.80
C GLY A 203 -40.30 9.01 -18.77
N ALA A 204 -40.30 8.62 -17.49
CA ALA A 204 -39.69 9.39 -16.40
C ALA A 204 -38.16 9.19 -16.29
N ALA A 205 -37.65 8.04 -16.75
CA ALA A 205 -36.20 7.78 -16.82
C ALA A 205 -35.52 8.61 -17.93
N SER A 206 -36.24 8.95 -19.00
CA SER A 206 -35.86 9.88 -20.07
C SER A 206 -36.60 11.20 -19.89
N GLY A 207 -36.25 11.95 -18.84
CA GLY A 207 -36.93 13.20 -18.45
C GLY A 207 -36.96 14.37 -19.47
N ASP A 208 -36.76 14.13 -20.77
CA ASP A 208 -36.63 15.18 -21.77
C ASP A 208 -37.85 15.32 -22.70
N GLN A 209 -38.73 14.32 -22.85
CA GLN A 209 -39.82 14.42 -23.84
C GLN A 209 -41.19 14.87 -23.30
N GLU A 210 -41.51 14.65 -22.03
CA GLU A 210 -42.80 15.13 -21.48
C GLU A 210 -42.72 16.58 -20.97
N ILE A 211 -41.60 16.99 -20.36
CA ILE A 211 -41.46 18.35 -19.80
C ILE A 211 -41.39 19.41 -20.91
N GLN A 212 -40.73 19.11 -22.04
CA GLN A 212 -40.69 20.05 -23.17
C GLN A 212 -42.06 20.20 -23.87
N LYS A 213 -42.93 19.19 -23.79
CA LYS A 213 -44.33 19.33 -24.22
C LYS A 213 -45.16 20.14 -23.22
N MET A 214 -44.92 20.00 -21.91
CA MET A 214 -45.61 20.81 -20.88
C MET A 214 -45.23 22.31 -20.95
N VAL A 215 -43.95 22.63 -21.18
CA VAL A 215 -43.47 24.03 -21.29
C VAL A 215 -43.92 24.71 -22.58
N VAL A 216 -44.09 23.96 -23.68
CA VAL A 216 -44.56 24.50 -24.97
C VAL A 216 -46.09 24.58 -25.03
N ALA A 217 -46.83 23.75 -24.28
CA ALA A 217 -48.30 23.68 -24.36
C ALA A 217 -49.05 24.62 -23.39
N GLY A 218 -48.39 25.29 -22.44
CA GLY A 218 -49.04 26.25 -21.55
C GLY A 218 -50.20 25.67 -20.71
N GLY A 219 -50.26 24.35 -20.55
CA GLY A 219 -51.29 23.65 -19.79
C GLY A 219 -50.82 23.38 -18.36
N VAL A 220 -51.59 23.86 -17.39
CA VAL A 220 -51.49 23.49 -15.97
C VAL A 220 -51.77 21.98 -15.87
N PRO A 221 -50.89 21.16 -15.25
CA PRO A 221 -51.23 19.77 -14.96
C PRO A 221 -52.16 19.71 -13.75
N ASP A 222 -53.18 18.87 -13.84
CA ASP A 222 -54.10 18.53 -12.75
C ASP A 222 -53.32 17.98 -11.53
N GLU A 223 -53.83 18.31 -10.34
CA GLU A 223 -53.14 18.34 -9.05
C GLU A 223 -52.92 16.96 -8.37
N GLU A 224 -53.20 15.83 -9.02
CA GLU A 224 -53.32 14.54 -8.31
C GLU A 224 -52.27 13.44 -8.61
N ASP A 225 -51.39 13.56 -9.61
CA ASP A 225 -50.44 12.47 -9.97
C ASP A 225 -48.96 12.90 -10.04
N SER A 226 -48.50 13.68 -9.06
CA SER A 226 -47.08 14.06 -8.93
C SER A 226 -46.39 13.27 -7.80
N PRO A 227 -45.54 12.26 -8.07
CA PRO A 227 -44.68 11.73 -7.01
C PRO A 227 -43.70 12.84 -6.59
N SER A 228 -43.86 13.30 -5.35
CA SER A 228 -43.22 14.46 -4.71
C SER A 228 -41.69 14.36 -4.50
N VAL A 229 -41.07 13.27 -4.95
CA VAL A 229 -39.63 13.07 -4.89
C VAL A 229 -39.13 12.53 -6.24
N SER A 230 -38.22 13.27 -6.90
CA SER A 230 -37.61 12.73 -8.12
C SER A 230 -36.76 11.50 -7.76
N ALA A 231 -36.96 10.37 -8.43
CA ALA A 231 -36.19 9.14 -8.19
C ALA A 231 -34.67 9.36 -8.17
N HIS A 232 -34.20 10.32 -8.97
CA HIS A 232 -32.81 10.77 -9.03
C HIS A 232 -32.31 11.38 -7.71
N MET A 233 -33.17 12.07 -6.95
CA MET A 233 -32.84 12.59 -5.62
C MET A 233 -32.73 11.47 -4.58
N VAL A 234 -33.64 10.49 -4.60
CA VAL A 234 -33.59 9.32 -3.70
C VAL A 234 -32.30 8.54 -3.94
N GLN A 235 -31.98 8.28 -5.21
CA GLN A 235 -30.74 7.60 -5.58
C GLN A 235 -29.50 8.38 -5.10
N ALA A 236 -29.49 9.71 -5.27
CA ALA A 236 -28.37 10.54 -4.85
C ALA A 236 -28.13 10.49 -3.34
N VAL A 237 -29.18 10.72 -2.55
CA VAL A 237 -29.08 10.69 -1.08
C VAL A 237 -28.66 9.30 -0.61
N PHE A 238 -29.25 8.25 -1.18
CA PHE A 238 -28.86 6.88 -0.89
C PHE A 238 -27.37 6.64 -1.20
N SER A 239 -26.89 7.00 -2.39
CA SER A 239 -25.50 6.79 -2.80
C SER A 239 -24.50 7.57 -1.93
N MET A 240 -24.84 8.79 -1.52
CA MET A 240 -24.00 9.59 -0.61
C MET A 240 -23.86 8.94 0.77
N LEU A 241 -24.95 8.46 1.37
CA LEU A 241 -24.93 7.77 2.67
C LEU A 241 -24.26 6.40 2.56
N TRP A 242 -24.62 5.63 1.54
CA TRP A 242 -24.04 4.32 1.25
C TRP A 242 -22.51 4.38 1.11
N SER A 243 -21.97 5.39 0.42
CA SER A 243 -20.52 5.54 0.24
C SER A 243 -19.76 5.60 1.57
N THR A 244 -20.36 6.22 2.58
CA THR A 244 -19.80 6.35 3.93
C THR A 244 -19.88 5.02 4.65
N ILE A 245 -21.06 4.41 4.70
CA ILE A 245 -21.28 3.12 5.36
C ILE A 245 -20.36 2.05 4.76
N PHE A 246 -20.23 2.02 3.43
CA PHE A 246 -19.33 1.13 2.71
C PHE A 246 -17.88 1.27 3.19
N MET A 247 -17.34 2.49 3.23
CA MET A 247 -15.94 2.70 3.65
C MET A 247 -15.71 2.41 5.14
N GLU A 248 -16.66 2.74 6.01
CA GLU A 248 -16.57 2.42 7.44
C GLU A 248 -16.61 0.91 7.71
N LEU A 249 -17.51 0.19 7.02
CA LEU A 249 -17.57 -1.26 7.10
C LEU A 249 -16.33 -1.93 6.50
N TRP A 250 -15.73 -1.35 5.46
CA TRP A 250 -14.45 -1.81 4.93
C TRP A 250 -13.33 -1.68 5.95
N LYS A 251 -13.19 -0.52 6.63
CA LYS A 251 -12.17 -0.32 7.69
C LYS A 251 -12.26 -1.40 8.77
N ARG A 252 -13.48 -1.73 9.19
CA ARG A 252 -13.77 -2.81 10.16
C ARG A 252 -13.40 -4.19 9.66
N ARG A 253 -13.66 -4.50 8.39
CA ARG A 253 -13.25 -5.77 7.79
C ARG A 253 -11.73 -5.85 7.63
N SER A 254 -11.10 -4.75 7.21
CA SER A 254 -9.65 -4.66 7.03
C SER A 254 -8.90 -4.86 8.35
N SER A 255 -9.38 -4.29 9.45
CA SER A 255 -8.80 -4.49 10.79
C SER A 255 -8.97 -5.93 11.30
N SER A 256 -10.14 -6.53 11.08
CA SER A 256 -10.37 -7.95 11.37
C SER A 256 -9.41 -8.87 10.61
N LEU A 257 -9.20 -8.63 9.32
CA LEU A 257 -8.34 -9.47 8.47
C LEU A 257 -6.86 -9.28 8.81
N SER A 258 -6.40 -8.04 8.99
CA SER A 258 -5.02 -7.80 9.41
C SER A 258 -4.71 -8.40 10.78
N TYR A 259 -5.67 -8.41 11.70
CA TYR A 259 -5.49 -9.12 12.98
C TYR A 259 -5.40 -10.63 12.75
N HIS A 260 -6.31 -11.20 11.95
CA HIS A 260 -6.33 -12.63 11.64
C HIS A 260 -5.05 -13.11 10.97
N TRP A 261 -4.54 -12.36 9.99
CA TRP A 261 -3.28 -12.65 9.29
C TRP A 261 -2.03 -12.23 10.05
N GLY A 262 -2.16 -11.70 11.28
CA GLY A 262 -1.03 -11.31 12.12
C GLY A 262 -0.26 -10.07 11.64
N THR A 263 -0.78 -9.33 10.66
CA THR A 263 -0.14 -8.12 10.11
C THR A 263 -0.55 -6.82 10.80
N PHE A 264 -1.55 -6.86 11.68
CA PHE A 264 -2.13 -5.68 12.35
C PHE A 264 -1.10 -4.86 13.15
N ASN A 265 -0.20 -5.53 13.88
CA ASN A 265 0.80 -4.88 14.75
C ASN A 265 2.18 -4.72 14.09
N LEU A 266 2.27 -4.80 12.76
CA LEU A 266 3.54 -4.54 12.07
C LEU A 266 3.91 -3.06 12.24
N THR A 267 4.85 -2.81 13.13
CA THR A 267 5.44 -1.48 13.31
C THR A 267 6.33 -1.14 12.12
N GLU A 268 5.73 -0.53 11.09
CA GLU A 268 6.45 0.01 9.92
C GLU A 268 7.60 0.95 10.32
N ARG A 269 7.50 1.58 11.50
CA ARG A 269 8.54 2.46 12.07
C ARG A 269 9.93 1.82 12.23
N PHE A 270 10.02 0.50 12.29
CA PHE A 270 11.29 -0.23 12.37
C PHE A 270 11.73 -0.81 11.02
N ALA A 271 11.03 -0.49 9.92
CA ALA A 271 11.42 -0.91 8.60
C ALA A 271 12.80 -0.34 8.23
N GLU A 272 13.56 -1.14 7.50
CA GLU A 272 14.87 -0.73 7.03
C GLU A 272 14.75 0.30 5.90
N PRO A 273 15.74 1.20 5.75
CA PRO A 273 15.77 2.12 4.64
C PRO A 273 15.80 1.36 3.30
N ARG A 274 14.99 1.81 2.34
CA ARG A 274 14.96 1.24 1.00
C ARG A 274 16.33 1.38 0.33
N PRO A 275 16.71 0.49 -0.61
CA PRO A 275 18.01 0.55 -1.27
C PRO A 275 18.29 1.88 -1.99
N GLY A 276 17.25 2.57 -2.47
CA GLY A 276 17.35 3.87 -3.16
C GLY A 276 17.61 5.08 -2.25
N PHE A 277 17.46 4.92 -0.92
CA PHE A 277 17.54 6.03 0.02
C PHE A 277 18.98 6.54 0.21
N ARG A 278 19.13 7.88 0.21
CA ARG A 278 20.42 8.56 0.30
C ARG A 278 20.41 9.54 1.48
N GLY A 279 21.52 9.62 2.19
CA GLY A 279 21.65 10.52 3.35
C GLY A 279 23.06 10.53 3.91
N GLU A 280 23.29 11.42 4.86
CA GLU A 280 24.52 11.43 5.64
C GLU A 280 24.48 10.29 6.65
N LEU A 281 25.58 9.57 6.85
CA LEU A 281 25.61 8.47 7.82
C LEU A 281 25.49 9.04 9.24
N GLY A 282 24.49 8.57 9.98
CA GLY A 282 24.26 8.94 11.37
C GLY A 282 23.66 7.80 12.16
N VAL A 283 23.61 7.94 13.49
CA VAL A 283 22.98 6.95 14.37
C VAL A 283 21.50 7.28 14.47
N ASN A 284 20.64 6.33 14.11
CA ASN A 284 19.20 6.50 14.27
C ASN A 284 18.87 6.54 15.78
N PRO A 285 18.17 7.58 16.27
CA PRO A 285 17.88 7.74 17.70
C PRO A 285 16.90 6.69 18.26
N ILE A 286 16.14 6.03 17.39
CA ILE A 286 15.14 5.02 17.73
C ILE A 286 15.76 3.63 17.72
N THR A 287 16.45 3.26 16.62
CA THR A 287 16.99 1.90 16.46
C THR A 287 18.42 1.74 16.99
N GLY A 288 19.14 2.83 17.23
CA GLY A 288 20.55 2.83 17.59
C GLY A 288 21.49 2.37 16.47
N ARG A 289 20.95 2.08 15.27
CA ARG A 289 21.74 1.59 14.12
C ARG A 289 22.36 2.76 13.37
N LEU A 290 23.58 2.56 12.85
CA LEU A 290 24.20 3.52 11.93
C LEU A 290 23.59 3.34 10.54
N GLU A 291 22.81 4.30 10.10
CA GLU A 291 22.11 4.30 8.80
C GLU A 291 22.20 5.69 8.14
N PRO A 292 21.98 5.81 6.82
CA PRO A 292 21.81 7.12 6.20
C PRO A 292 20.64 7.86 6.85
N LEU A 293 20.80 9.15 7.14
CA LEU A 293 19.77 10.05 7.65
C LEU A 293 19.56 11.19 6.66
N PHE A 294 18.30 11.57 6.45
CA PHE A 294 17.91 12.68 5.59
C PHE A 294 16.96 13.62 6.34
N PRO A 295 17.26 14.94 6.45
CA PRO A 295 16.41 15.87 7.18
C PRO A 295 14.98 15.96 6.61
N GLU A 296 13.98 15.86 7.48
CA GLU A 296 12.57 15.87 7.09
C GLU A 296 12.16 17.14 6.36
N TRP A 297 12.53 18.30 6.90
CA TRP A 297 12.17 19.61 6.34
C TRP A 297 12.67 19.78 4.90
N LYS A 298 13.83 19.20 4.56
CA LYS A 298 14.37 19.22 3.19
C LYS A 298 13.48 18.40 2.25
N ARG A 299 12.95 17.27 2.73
CA ARG A 299 12.01 16.43 1.96
C ARG A 299 10.68 17.15 1.75
N GLN A 300 10.13 17.73 2.82
CA GLN A 300 8.89 18.51 2.75
C GLN A 300 9.01 19.69 1.76
N LEU A 301 10.16 20.39 1.76
CA LEU A 301 10.44 21.46 0.80
C LEU A 301 10.49 20.93 -0.65
N ARG A 302 11.14 19.79 -0.88
CA ARG A 302 11.18 19.13 -2.20
C ARG A 302 9.77 18.76 -2.67
N MET A 303 8.96 18.17 -1.80
CA MET A 303 7.59 17.80 -2.13
C MET A 303 6.73 19.04 -2.45
N GLY A 304 6.76 20.04 -1.57
CA GLY A 304 5.91 21.23 -1.67
C GLY A 304 6.29 22.19 -2.81
N LEU A 305 7.58 22.48 -3.00
CA LEU A 305 8.04 23.44 -4.03
C LEU A 305 8.48 22.80 -5.35
N GLY A 306 8.75 21.50 -5.36
CA GLY A 306 9.16 20.76 -6.56
C GLY A 306 8.01 19.92 -7.11
N SER A 307 7.62 18.88 -6.38
CA SER A 307 6.69 17.88 -6.89
C SER A 307 5.28 18.41 -7.09
N VAL A 308 4.69 19.11 -6.11
CA VAL A 308 3.31 19.60 -6.19
C VAL A 308 3.10 20.55 -7.38
N PRO A 309 3.97 21.55 -7.65
CA PRO A 309 3.86 22.41 -8.83
C PRO A 309 3.98 21.65 -10.15
N VAL A 310 4.87 20.65 -10.24
CA VAL A 310 5.00 19.82 -11.45
C VAL A 310 3.75 18.99 -11.67
N VAL A 311 3.16 18.42 -10.62
CA VAL A 311 1.85 17.75 -10.74
C VAL A 311 0.78 18.74 -11.24
N GLY A 312 0.70 19.93 -10.63
CA GLY A 312 -0.23 20.99 -11.06
C GLY A 312 -0.06 21.40 -12.53
N LEU A 313 1.18 21.50 -13.02
CA LEU A 313 1.48 21.77 -14.43
C LEU A 313 0.86 20.71 -15.34
N PHE A 314 1.06 19.42 -15.03
CA PHE A 314 0.50 18.32 -15.84
C PHE A 314 -1.03 18.27 -15.78
N LEU A 315 -1.63 18.60 -14.63
CA LEU A 315 -3.09 18.77 -14.54
C LEU A 315 -3.58 19.92 -15.44
N GLY A 316 -2.85 21.04 -15.48
CA GLY A 316 -3.10 22.14 -16.41
C GLY A 316 -3.03 21.71 -17.88
N LEU A 317 -2.04 20.87 -18.24
CA LEU A 317 -1.93 20.31 -19.59
C LEU A 317 -3.14 19.44 -19.98
N VAL A 318 -3.69 18.65 -19.06
CA VAL A 318 -4.92 17.87 -19.30
C VAL A 318 -6.09 18.80 -19.64
N VAL A 319 -6.27 19.88 -18.86
CA VAL A 319 -7.33 20.87 -19.12
C VAL A 319 -7.13 21.56 -20.47
N LEU A 320 -5.90 21.95 -20.81
CA LEU A 320 -5.58 22.54 -22.12
C LEU A 320 -5.87 21.58 -23.27
N GLY A 321 -5.52 20.30 -23.13
CA GLY A 321 -5.85 19.26 -24.11
C GLY A 321 -7.35 19.07 -24.30
N MET A 322 -8.14 19.16 -23.22
CA MET A 322 -9.61 19.12 -23.28
C MET A 322 -10.20 20.34 -23.99
N VAL A 323 -9.71 21.54 -23.71
CA VAL A 323 -10.15 22.76 -24.41
C VAL A 323 -9.81 22.68 -25.90
N GLY A 324 -8.59 22.21 -26.24
CA GLY A 324 -8.17 21.97 -27.62
C GLY A 324 -9.06 20.96 -28.34
N PHE A 325 -9.45 19.88 -27.67
CA PHE A 325 -10.40 18.90 -28.20
C PHE A 325 -11.75 19.53 -28.57
N TYR A 326 -12.35 20.31 -27.66
CA TYR A 326 -13.65 20.94 -27.94
C TYR A 326 -13.56 22.00 -29.04
N HIS A 327 -12.46 22.75 -29.11
CA HIS A 327 -12.23 23.69 -30.19
C HIS A 327 -12.12 22.98 -31.55
N GLY A 328 -11.37 21.87 -31.60
CA GLY A 328 -11.27 21.03 -32.79
C GLY A 328 -12.61 20.41 -33.20
N GLU A 329 -13.39 19.90 -32.25
CA GLU A 329 -14.74 19.37 -32.47
C GLU A 329 -15.66 20.43 -33.08
N ALA A 330 -15.65 21.66 -32.54
CA ALA A 330 -16.46 22.77 -33.05
C ALA A 330 -16.06 23.16 -34.49
N MET A 331 -14.76 23.26 -34.77
CA MET A 331 -14.24 23.60 -36.10
C MET A 331 -14.68 22.58 -37.15
N VAL A 332 -14.49 21.28 -36.88
CA VAL A 332 -14.85 20.22 -37.82
C VAL A 332 -16.35 20.12 -37.99
N LYS A 333 -17.14 20.32 -36.93
CA LYS A 333 -18.60 20.34 -37.01
C LYS A 333 -19.10 21.47 -37.91
N ASN A 334 -18.52 22.67 -37.79
CA ASN A 334 -18.84 23.80 -38.67
C ASN A 334 -18.48 23.50 -40.13
N LEU A 335 -17.32 22.88 -40.36
CA LEU A 335 -16.91 22.48 -41.71
C LEU A 335 -17.84 21.43 -42.32
N HIS A 336 -18.24 20.42 -41.54
CA HIS A 336 -19.19 19.40 -42.00
C HIS A 336 -20.55 20.00 -42.33
N GLN A 337 -21.05 20.93 -41.51
CA GLN A 337 -22.29 21.66 -41.80
C GLN A 337 -22.21 22.47 -43.11
N SER A 338 -21.02 22.98 -43.46
CA SER A 338 -20.84 23.79 -44.68
C SER A 338 -20.70 22.97 -45.97
N SER A 339 -20.03 21.80 -45.92
CA SER A 339 -19.70 21.02 -47.12
C SER A 339 -20.55 19.76 -47.30
N GLY A 340 -21.02 19.14 -46.21
CA GLY A 340 -21.91 17.97 -46.24
C GLY A 340 -21.35 16.71 -46.93
N THR A 341 -20.05 16.64 -47.23
CA THR A 341 -19.45 15.52 -48.00
C THR A 341 -19.11 14.31 -47.11
N LEU A 342 -18.99 13.12 -47.73
CA LEU A 342 -18.54 11.90 -47.04
C LEU A 342 -17.18 12.06 -46.35
N LEU A 343 -16.25 12.81 -46.96
CA LEU A 343 -14.94 13.10 -46.36
C LEU A 343 -15.10 13.91 -45.06
N THR A 344 -15.97 14.92 -45.05
CA THR A 344 -16.22 15.68 -43.81
C THR A 344 -16.88 14.85 -42.72
N THR A 345 -17.63 13.80 -43.08
CA THR A 345 -18.22 12.85 -42.12
C THR A 345 -17.15 12.04 -41.39
N VAL A 346 -16.15 11.54 -42.13
CA VAL A 346 -14.99 10.86 -41.53
C VAL A 346 -14.18 11.81 -40.65
N LEU A 347 -14.05 13.07 -41.06
CA LEU A 347 -13.30 14.07 -40.33
C LEU A 347 -13.85 14.36 -38.93
N LEU A 348 -15.15 14.16 -38.65
CA LEU A 348 -15.73 14.34 -37.30
C LEU A 348 -15.07 13.47 -36.23
N TYR A 349 -14.50 12.32 -36.59
CA TYR A 349 -13.82 11.43 -35.65
C TYR A 349 -12.38 11.88 -35.34
N LEU A 350 -11.78 12.72 -36.17
CA LEU A 350 -10.38 13.10 -36.07
C LEU A 350 -10.04 13.80 -34.74
N PRO A 351 -10.79 14.80 -34.24
CA PRO A 351 -10.50 15.43 -32.94
C PRO A 351 -10.52 14.43 -31.79
N SER A 352 -11.44 13.46 -31.82
CA SER A 352 -11.54 12.41 -30.79
C SER A 352 -10.33 11.49 -30.82
N MET A 353 -9.90 11.04 -32.00
CA MET A 353 -8.70 10.20 -32.15
C MET A 353 -7.42 10.92 -31.70
N LEU A 354 -7.27 12.19 -32.09
CA LEU A 354 -6.13 13.01 -31.66
C LEU A 354 -6.11 13.24 -30.15
N HIS A 355 -7.27 13.46 -29.53
CA HIS A 355 -7.37 13.61 -28.08
C HIS A 355 -7.03 12.30 -27.33
N ILE A 356 -7.47 11.14 -27.83
CA ILE A 356 -7.11 9.83 -27.27
C ILE A 356 -5.60 9.60 -27.37
N LEU A 357 -4.98 9.90 -28.52
CA LEU A 357 -3.53 9.78 -28.69
C LEU A 357 -2.78 10.72 -27.73
N TYR A 358 -3.21 11.98 -27.64
CA TYR A 358 -2.63 13.00 -26.78
C TYR A 358 -2.66 12.58 -25.30
N THR A 359 -3.82 12.18 -24.78
CA THR A 359 -4.00 11.80 -23.38
C THR A 359 -3.20 10.55 -23.02
N ASN A 360 -3.13 9.55 -23.90
CA ASN A 360 -2.29 8.36 -23.69
C ASN A 360 -0.79 8.68 -23.67
N MET A 361 -0.32 9.54 -24.58
CA MET A 361 1.07 10.00 -24.57
C MET A 361 1.39 10.79 -23.30
N LEU A 362 0.51 11.71 -22.90
CA LEU A 362 0.68 12.52 -21.69
C LEU A 362 0.69 11.65 -20.43
N SER A 363 -0.18 10.64 -20.35
CA SER A 363 -0.23 9.69 -19.24
C SER A 363 1.07 8.89 -19.11
N THR A 364 1.56 8.33 -20.22
CA THR A 364 2.83 7.59 -20.24
C THR A 364 4.01 8.47 -19.83
N LEU A 365 4.04 9.72 -20.29
CA LEU A 365 5.05 10.69 -19.90
C LEU A 365 4.95 11.02 -18.39
N TYR A 366 3.74 11.28 -17.91
CA TYR A 366 3.49 11.64 -16.52
C TYR A 366 3.91 10.53 -15.55
N GLN A 367 3.61 9.26 -15.84
CA GLN A 367 4.05 8.15 -15.00
C GLN A 367 5.57 8.12 -14.81
N ARG A 368 6.35 8.36 -15.88
CA ARG A 368 7.82 8.45 -15.81
C ARG A 368 8.26 9.65 -14.98
N VAL A 369 7.61 10.79 -15.15
CA VAL A 369 7.90 12.01 -14.37
C VAL A 369 7.56 11.80 -12.89
N ALA A 370 6.43 11.18 -12.57
CA ALA A 370 5.99 10.90 -11.20
C ALA A 370 6.97 9.96 -10.47
N LEU A 371 7.47 8.92 -11.14
CA LEU A 371 8.55 8.07 -10.62
C LEU A 371 9.82 8.87 -10.33
N SER A 372 10.26 9.68 -11.31
CA SER A 372 11.47 10.51 -11.17
C SER A 372 11.36 11.52 -10.03
N LEU A 373 10.20 12.19 -9.90
CA LEU A 373 9.92 13.12 -8.80
C LEU A 373 9.97 12.41 -7.45
N THR A 374 9.35 11.23 -7.34
CA THR A 374 9.30 10.48 -6.08
C THR A 374 10.67 9.91 -5.69
N GLU A 375 11.51 9.54 -6.67
CA GLU A 375 12.91 9.21 -6.46
C GLU A 375 13.71 10.42 -5.96
N TRP A 376 13.46 11.61 -6.52
CA TRP A 376 14.10 12.86 -6.10
C TRP A 376 13.67 13.34 -4.70
N GLU A 377 12.43 13.05 -4.29
CA GLU A 377 11.92 13.30 -2.94
C GLU A 377 12.68 12.50 -1.86
N ASN A 378 13.29 11.36 -2.24
CA ASN A 378 14.16 10.57 -1.39
C ASN A 378 13.47 10.07 -0.10
N HIS A 379 12.41 9.28 -0.26
CA HIS A 379 11.72 8.59 0.83
C HIS A 379 12.58 7.47 1.45
N ARG A 380 12.54 7.36 2.79
CA ARG A 380 13.29 6.36 3.56
C ARG A 380 12.72 4.95 3.38
N GLU A 381 11.41 4.81 3.53
CA GLU A 381 10.70 3.53 3.53
C GLU A 381 10.10 3.24 2.16
N GLU A 382 10.02 1.95 1.81
CA GLU A 382 9.40 1.51 0.56
C GLU A 382 7.89 1.78 0.55
N SER A 383 7.19 1.57 1.68
CA SER A 383 5.76 1.90 1.81
C SER A 383 5.50 3.39 1.57
N SER A 384 6.26 4.28 2.22
CA SER A 384 6.17 5.73 2.00
C SER A 384 6.46 6.12 0.55
N PHE A 385 7.48 5.53 -0.07
CA PHE A 385 7.81 5.77 -1.48
C PHE A 385 6.63 5.39 -2.40
N GLN A 386 6.11 4.17 -2.26
CA GLN A 386 5.00 3.67 -3.06
C GLN A 386 3.73 4.48 -2.82
N ASN A 387 3.45 4.90 -1.59
CA ASN A 387 2.29 5.72 -1.25
C ASN A 387 2.34 7.09 -1.96
N HIS A 388 3.48 7.78 -1.92
CA HIS A 388 3.63 9.09 -2.57
C HIS A 388 3.67 8.99 -4.10
N HIS A 389 4.25 7.92 -4.65
CA HIS A 389 4.21 7.64 -6.08
C HIS A 389 2.76 7.39 -6.54
N THR A 390 2.07 6.45 -5.88
CA THR A 390 0.66 6.10 -6.14
C THR A 390 -0.23 7.33 -6.04
N THR A 391 -0.08 8.17 -5.02
CA THR A 391 -0.88 9.40 -4.86
C THR A 391 -0.74 10.34 -6.06
N LYS A 392 0.47 10.56 -6.57
CA LYS A 392 0.70 11.42 -7.75
C LYS A 392 0.02 10.86 -8.99
N VAL A 393 0.26 9.58 -9.30
CA VAL A 393 -0.35 8.91 -10.45
C VAL A 393 -1.88 8.90 -10.33
N LEU A 394 -2.41 8.66 -9.14
CA LEU A 394 -3.84 8.65 -8.87
C LEU A 394 -4.49 10.00 -9.13
N VAL A 395 -3.92 11.10 -8.62
CA VAL A 395 -4.48 12.45 -8.85
C VAL A 395 -4.51 12.78 -10.35
N PHE A 396 -3.44 12.48 -11.08
CA PHE A 396 -3.41 12.70 -12.53
C PHE A 396 -4.43 11.84 -13.27
N THR A 397 -4.50 10.55 -12.98
CA THR A 397 -5.46 9.63 -13.61
C THR A 397 -6.90 10.05 -13.32
N PHE A 398 -7.20 10.44 -12.07
CA PHE A 398 -8.51 10.95 -11.69
C PHE A 398 -8.93 12.14 -12.54
N PHE A 399 -8.06 13.16 -12.67
CA PHE A 399 -8.36 14.31 -13.53
C PHE A 399 -8.53 13.90 -14.99
N ASN A 400 -7.68 13.02 -15.51
CA ASN A 400 -7.79 12.56 -16.90
C ASN A 400 -9.11 11.81 -17.17
N CYS A 401 -9.61 11.02 -16.22
CA CYS A 401 -10.88 10.29 -16.35
C CYS A 401 -12.10 11.18 -16.16
N PHE A 402 -12.09 12.09 -15.17
CA PHE A 402 -13.29 12.80 -14.73
C PHE A 402 -13.41 14.24 -15.25
N ALA A 403 -12.33 14.88 -15.72
CA ALA A 403 -12.37 16.27 -16.17
C ALA A 403 -13.40 16.52 -17.28
N VAL A 404 -13.50 15.62 -18.25
CA VAL A 404 -14.48 15.73 -19.35
C VAL A 404 -15.91 15.61 -18.82
N LEU A 405 -16.17 14.70 -17.88
CA LEU A 405 -17.50 14.54 -17.27
C LEU A 405 -17.88 15.76 -16.43
N PHE A 406 -16.94 16.29 -15.63
CA PHE A 406 -17.14 17.52 -14.87
C PHE A 406 -17.37 18.73 -15.76
N HIS A 407 -16.66 18.82 -16.89
CA HIS A 407 -16.87 19.88 -17.87
C HIS A 407 -18.28 19.80 -18.49
N ILE A 408 -18.74 18.61 -18.87
CA ILE A 408 -20.11 18.43 -19.40
C ILE A 408 -21.15 18.78 -18.33
N ALA A 409 -20.95 18.30 -17.10
CA ALA A 409 -21.86 18.49 -15.98
C ALA A 409 -21.99 19.97 -15.58
N PHE A 410 -20.87 20.64 -15.27
CA PHE A 410 -20.90 21.94 -14.60
C PHE A 410 -20.68 23.12 -15.53
N PHE A 411 -19.93 22.96 -16.63
CA PHE A 411 -19.71 24.05 -17.60
C PHE A 411 -20.74 24.04 -18.72
N LYS A 412 -20.98 22.90 -19.37
CA LYS A 412 -22.01 22.79 -20.42
C LYS A 412 -23.43 22.67 -19.87
N GLN A 413 -23.59 22.18 -18.63
CA GLN A 413 -24.89 21.96 -17.97
C GLN A 413 -25.85 21.07 -18.76
N ASP A 414 -25.31 20.09 -19.49
CA ASP A 414 -26.06 19.18 -20.38
C ASP A 414 -26.13 17.79 -19.74
N LEU A 415 -27.16 17.57 -18.91
CA LEU A 415 -27.40 16.29 -18.23
C LEU A 415 -27.69 15.13 -19.19
N PRO A 416 -28.44 15.32 -20.30
CA PRO A 416 -28.63 14.26 -21.31
C PRO A 416 -27.32 13.83 -21.97
N LEU A 417 -26.45 14.78 -22.35
CA LEU A 417 -25.13 14.48 -22.89
C LEU A 417 -24.26 13.76 -21.86
N LEU A 418 -24.29 14.19 -20.60
CA LEU A 418 -23.59 13.54 -19.51
C LEU A 418 -24.04 12.08 -19.35
N ARG A 419 -25.36 11.83 -19.34
CA ARG A 419 -25.93 10.49 -19.26
C ARG A 419 -25.47 9.62 -20.41
N LYS A 420 -25.57 10.11 -21.64
CA LYS A 420 -25.15 9.39 -22.85
C LYS A 420 -23.66 9.03 -22.80
N ARG A 421 -22.81 9.97 -22.38
CA ARG A 421 -21.36 9.75 -22.28
C ARG A 421 -21.03 8.74 -21.19
N LEU A 422 -21.60 8.90 -19.99
CA LEU A 422 -21.40 7.99 -18.87
C LEU A 422 -21.88 6.57 -19.19
N SER A 423 -23.09 6.41 -19.73
CA SER A 423 -23.61 5.10 -20.11
C SER A 423 -22.78 4.47 -21.21
N SER A 424 -22.37 5.24 -22.22
CA SER A 424 -21.50 4.72 -23.29
C SER A 424 -20.14 4.26 -22.76
N LEU A 425 -19.55 5.01 -21.82
CA LEU A 425 -18.26 4.68 -21.22
C LEU A 425 -18.35 3.39 -20.40
N LEU A 426 -19.38 3.26 -19.55
CA LEU A 426 -19.61 2.07 -18.75
C LEU A 426 -19.88 0.84 -19.61
N ILE A 427 -20.74 0.95 -20.62
CA ILE A 427 -21.09 -0.18 -21.50
C ILE A 427 -19.89 -0.61 -22.35
N VAL A 428 -19.14 0.34 -22.90
CA VAL A 428 -17.94 0.03 -23.71
C VAL A 428 -16.85 -0.58 -22.84
N ASN A 429 -16.58 0.00 -21.66
CA ASN A 429 -15.60 -0.57 -20.74
C ASN A 429 -16.01 -1.97 -20.30
N GLN A 430 -17.29 -2.18 -19.96
CA GLN A 430 -17.83 -3.50 -19.65
C GLN A 430 -17.56 -4.47 -20.79
N LEU A 431 -17.87 -4.11 -22.03
CA LEU A 431 -17.70 -4.97 -23.19
C LEU A 431 -16.22 -5.31 -23.42
N VAL A 432 -15.34 -4.31 -23.36
CA VAL A 432 -13.89 -4.51 -23.52
C VAL A 432 -13.36 -5.43 -22.43
N ASN A 433 -13.75 -5.21 -21.17
CA ASN A 433 -13.35 -6.04 -20.03
C ASN A 433 -13.88 -7.47 -20.17
N GLN A 434 -15.14 -7.67 -20.53
CA GLN A 434 -15.68 -9.01 -20.79
C GLN A 434 -14.93 -9.72 -21.92
N CYS A 435 -14.61 -8.99 -23.00
CA CYS A 435 -13.82 -9.53 -24.09
C CYS A 435 -12.42 -9.92 -23.62
N SER A 436 -11.70 -9.06 -22.90
CA SER A 436 -10.37 -9.40 -22.39
C SER A 436 -10.43 -10.58 -21.42
N GLU A 437 -11.35 -10.59 -20.47
CA GLU A 437 -11.44 -11.65 -19.45
C GLU A 437 -11.88 -13.00 -20.00
N VAL A 438 -12.64 -13.04 -21.10
CA VAL A 438 -13.01 -14.31 -21.76
C VAL A 438 -11.95 -14.74 -22.78
N MET A 439 -11.39 -13.80 -23.56
CA MET A 439 -10.42 -14.12 -24.61
C MET A 439 -9.04 -14.46 -24.04
N ILE A 440 -8.59 -13.79 -22.98
CA ILE A 440 -7.26 -14.00 -22.41
C ILE A 440 -7.08 -15.45 -21.96
N PRO A 441 -7.97 -16.06 -21.14
CA PRO A 441 -7.85 -17.47 -20.78
C PRO A 441 -7.84 -18.38 -22.01
N PHE A 442 -8.73 -18.13 -22.96
CA PHE A 442 -8.85 -18.95 -24.17
C PHE A 442 -7.58 -18.92 -25.03
N ILE A 443 -7.01 -17.73 -25.27
CA ILE A 443 -5.79 -17.55 -26.06
C ILE A 443 -4.61 -18.20 -25.33
N VAL A 444 -4.47 -17.97 -24.03
CA VAL A 444 -3.34 -18.48 -23.24
C VAL A 444 -3.39 -20.00 -23.16
N ASP A 445 -4.54 -20.60 -22.85
CA ASP A 445 -4.67 -22.06 -22.81
C ASP A 445 -4.45 -22.70 -24.19
N ARG A 446 -4.73 -21.99 -25.29
CA ARG A 446 -4.56 -22.50 -26.65
C ARG A 446 -3.12 -22.41 -27.16
N PHE A 447 -2.43 -21.30 -26.88
CA PHE A 447 -1.10 -21.01 -27.46
C PHE A 447 0.05 -21.26 -26.48
N TYR A 448 -0.15 -21.06 -25.18
CA TYR A 448 0.91 -21.25 -24.18
C TYR A 448 1.09 -22.72 -23.80
N ASN A 449 0.01 -23.50 -23.65
CA ASN A 449 0.10 -24.96 -23.44
C ASN A 449 0.68 -25.72 -24.64
N SER A 450 0.69 -25.15 -25.85
CA SER A 450 1.36 -25.78 -27.00
C SER A 450 2.89 -25.62 -26.93
N GLN A 451 3.40 -24.60 -26.25
CA GLN A 451 4.83 -24.34 -26.11
C GLN A 451 5.47 -25.22 -25.03
N ASP A 452 4.70 -25.65 -24.02
CA ASP A 452 5.10 -26.68 -23.04
C ASP A 452 5.35 -28.07 -23.69
N ARG A 453 4.91 -28.30 -24.95
CA ARG A 453 5.17 -29.56 -25.67
C ARG A 453 6.57 -29.65 -26.28
N ASP A 454 7.29 -28.53 -26.40
CA ASP A 454 8.63 -28.47 -27.00
C ASP A 454 9.77 -28.46 -25.96
N LEU A 455 9.46 -28.61 -24.66
CA LEU A 455 10.45 -28.73 -23.60
C LEU A 455 11.04 -30.15 -23.61
N MET A 456 12.31 -30.27 -24.02
CA MET A 456 13.03 -31.53 -24.19
C MET A 456 13.29 -32.25 -22.85
N GLU A 457 12.97 -33.52 -22.87
CA GLU A 457 12.74 -34.47 -21.77
C GLU A 457 14.04 -34.97 -21.08
N ASP A 458 14.89 -34.07 -20.56
CA ASP A 458 16.11 -34.46 -19.81
C ASP A 458 16.06 -34.10 -18.29
N ASP A 459 15.42 -33.00 -17.88
CA ASP A 459 15.25 -32.60 -16.47
C ASP A 459 13.95 -31.79 -16.23
N PRO A 460 12.91 -32.37 -15.60
CA PRO A 460 11.62 -31.70 -15.40
C PRO A 460 11.70 -30.49 -14.46
N GLU A 461 12.69 -30.44 -13.55
CA GLU A 461 12.87 -29.29 -12.66
C GLU A 461 13.43 -28.09 -13.44
N ALA A 462 14.46 -28.32 -14.26
CA ALA A 462 15.05 -27.29 -15.13
C ALA A 462 14.01 -26.68 -16.09
N ASP A 463 13.15 -27.51 -16.67
CA ASP A 463 12.12 -27.04 -17.60
C ASP A 463 11.03 -26.24 -16.90
N SER A 464 10.62 -26.66 -15.70
CA SER A 464 9.69 -25.87 -14.88
C SER A 464 10.25 -24.48 -14.53
N LEU A 465 11.56 -24.38 -14.27
CA LEU A 465 12.23 -23.11 -14.01
C LEU A 465 12.31 -22.25 -15.29
N ARG A 466 12.62 -22.84 -16.44
CA ARG A 466 12.65 -22.14 -17.74
C ARG A 466 11.27 -21.57 -18.10
N ALA A 467 10.21 -22.36 -17.90
CA ALA A 467 8.84 -21.92 -18.10
C ALA A 467 8.52 -20.73 -17.17
N GLN A 468 8.90 -20.78 -15.89
CA GLN A 468 8.68 -19.64 -14.99
C GLN A 468 9.52 -18.41 -15.35
N ILE A 469 10.70 -18.57 -15.95
CA ILE A 469 11.54 -17.44 -16.41
C ILE A 469 10.91 -16.74 -17.62
N SER A 470 10.22 -17.46 -18.51
CA SER A 470 9.63 -16.90 -19.74
C SER A 470 8.35 -16.08 -19.48
N VAL A 471 7.67 -16.32 -18.36
CA VAL A 471 6.47 -15.58 -17.96
C VAL A 471 6.83 -14.13 -17.57
N PRO A 472 6.01 -13.12 -17.96
CA PRO A 472 6.27 -11.73 -17.59
C PRO A 472 6.18 -11.48 -16.07
N ALA A 473 6.85 -10.44 -15.59
CA ALA A 473 6.74 -10.01 -14.18
C ALA A 473 5.32 -9.50 -13.88
N PHE A 474 4.85 -9.75 -12.66
CA PHE A 474 3.62 -9.13 -12.16
C PHE A 474 3.79 -7.60 -12.12
N PRO A 475 2.93 -6.82 -12.81
CA PRO A 475 3.08 -5.37 -12.93
C PRO A 475 2.76 -4.60 -11.64
N GLY A 476 2.21 -5.28 -10.62
CA GLY A 476 1.67 -4.65 -9.40
C GLY A 476 0.14 -4.64 -9.42
N LEU A 477 -0.46 -4.13 -8.34
CA LEU A 477 -1.92 -4.04 -8.16
C LEU A 477 -2.48 -2.64 -8.48
N PHE A 478 -1.64 -1.74 -9.01
CA PHE A 478 -2.03 -0.34 -9.19
C PHE A 478 -3.17 -0.20 -10.21
N SER A 479 -3.07 -0.93 -11.32
CA SER A 479 -4.05 -0.88 -12.42
C SER A 479 -5.40 -1.47 -11.99
N GLU A 480 -5.35 -2.47 -11.14
CA GLU A 480 -6.49 -3.20 -10.59
C GLU A 480 -7.23 -2.31 -9.58
N TYR A 481 -6.52 -1.68 -8.63
CA TYR A 481 -7.16 -0.75 -7.71
C TYR A 481 -7.68 0.54 -8.38
N ILE A 482 -6.96 1.09 -9.38
CA ILE A 482 -7.43 2.31 -10.06
C ILE A 482 -8.71 2.05 -10.85
N GLU A 483 -8.86 0.85 -11.42
CA GLU A 483 -10.09 0.42 -12.08
C GLU A 483 -11.28 0.47 -11.11
N LEU A 484 -11.16 -0.17 -9.94
CA LEU A 484 -12.21 -0.15 -8.91
C LEU A 484 -12.50 1.27 -8.40
N LEU A 485 -11.48 2.11 -8.23
CA LEU A 485 -11.65 3.50 -7.79
C LEU A 485 -12.39 4.34 -8.84
N VAL A 486 -12.06 4.18 -10.12
CA VAL A 486 -12.72 4.88 -11.23
C VAL A 486 -14.17 4.42 -11.36
N GLN A 487 -14.44 3.13 -11.25
CA GLN A 487 -15.80 2.58 -11.20
C GLN A 487 -16.62 3.17 -10.03
N PHE A 488 -16.03 3.20 -8.83
CA PHE A 488 -16.65 3.84 -7.66
C PHE A 488 -16.89 5.33 -7.90
N GLY A 489 -16.00 6.02 -8.60
CA GLY A 489 -16.17 7.43 -8.98
C GLY A 489 -17.34 7.64 -9.93
N TYR A 490 -17.53 6.78 -10.93
CA TYR A 490 -18.70 6.85 -11.82
C TYR A 490 -20.01 6.66 -11.06
N LEU A 491 -20.05 5.73 -10.10
CA LEU A 491 -21.23 5.48 -9.29
C LEU A 491 -21.50 6.60 -8.28
N SER A 492 -20.47 7.05 -7.56
CA SER A 492 -20.62 7.99 -6.45
C SER A 492 -20.79 9.43 -6.93
N LEU A 493 -19.96 9.93 -7.86
CA LEU A 493 -19.98 11.34 -8.29
C LEU A 493 -21.22 11.71 -9.13
N PHE A 494 -21.75 10.76 -9.91
CA PHE A 494 -22.82 10.99 -10.90
C PHE A 494 -24.06 10.12 -10.65
N SER A 495 -24.28 9.73 -9.38
CA SER A 495 -25.31 8.77 -8.99
C SER A 495 -26.73 9.14 -9.44
N CYS A 496 -27.06 10.43 -9.50
CA CYS A 496 -28.37 10.92 -9.90
C CYS A 496 -28.65 10.77 -11.41
N ILE A 497 -27.63 10.55 -12.25
CA ILE A 497 -27.76 10.66 -13.72
C ILE A 497 -28.14 9.33 -14.37
N TYR A 498 -27.52 8.23 -13.92
CA TYR A 498 -27.69 6.90 -14.51
C TYR A 498 -27.90 5.83 -13.42
N PRO A 499 -29.15 5.49 -13.08
CA PRO A 499 -29.48 4.56 -11.98
C PRO A 499 -28.95 3.13 -12.17
N LEU A 500 -28.80 2.68 -13.42
CA LEU A 500 -28.29 1.33 -13.74
C LEU A 500 -26.77 1.19 -13.56
N THR A 501 -26.05 2.25 -13.19
CA THR A 501 -24.59 2.22 -12.98
C THR A 501 -24.18 1.09 -12.04
N ALA A 502 -24.82 0.99 -10.87
CA ALA A 502 -24.45 -0.02 -9.87
C ALA A 502 -24.65 -1.46 -10.36
N LEU A 503 -25.69 -1.71 -11.17
CA LEU A 503 -25.94 -3.04 -11.74
C LEU A 503 -24.85 -3.44 -12.75
N LEU A 504 -24.45 -2.51 -13.62
CA LEU A 504 -23.38 -2.78 -14.59
C LEU A 504 -22.06 -3.05 -13.89
N LEU A 505 -21.71 -2.24 -12.88
CA LEU A 505 -20.51 -2.44 -12.07
C LEU A 505 -20.54 -3.76 -11.29
N LEU A 506 -21.70 -4.14 -10.74
CA LEU A 506 -21.86 -5.42 -10.06
C LEU A 506 -21.56 -6.60 -10.99
N ILE A 507 -22.06 -6.57 -12.24
CA ILE A 507 -21.78 -7.61 -13.24
C ILE A 507 -20.29 -7.60 -13.60
N ASN A 508 -19.67 -6.43 -13.75
CA ASN A 508 -18.22 -6.32 -13.96
C ASN A 508 -17.44 -7.03 -12.86
N ASN A 509 -17.67 -6.66 -11.61
CA ASN A 509 -16.85 -7.13 -10.51
C ASN A 509 -16.98 -8.64 -10.29
N ILE A 510 -18.16 -9.23 -10.53
CA ILE A 510 -18.36 -10.69 -10.48
C ILE A 510 -17.43 -11.41 -11.45
N THR A 511 -17.28 -10.87 -12.67
CA THR A 511 -16.37 -11.44 -13.67
C THR A 511 -14.91 -11.11 -13.39
N GLU A 512 -14.64 -9.91 -12.85
CA GLU A 512 -13.31 -9.40 -12.51
C GLU A 512 -12.64 -10.24 -11.42
N ILE A 513 -13.39 -10.65 -10.39
CA ILE A 513 -12.90 -11.56 -9.33
C ILE A 513 -12.26 -12.82 -9.93
N ARG A 514 -12.86 -13.38 -10.99
CA ARG A 514 -12.38 -14.62 -11.62
C ARG A 514 -11.31 -14.36 -12.67
N GLY A 515 -11.48 -13.28 -13.42
CA GLY A 515 -10.50 -12.80 -14.38
C GLY A 515 -9.14 -12.51 -13.75
N ASP A 516 -9.13 -11.71 -12.69
CA ASP A 516 -7.91 -11.36 -11.95
C ASP A 516 -7.25 -12.57 -11.30
N ALA A 517 -8.05 -13.47 -10.71
CA ALA A 517 -7.55 -14.71 -10.13
C ALA A 517 -6.85 -15.59 -11.19
N TYR A 518 -7.42 -15.66 -12.41
CA TYR A 518 -6.78 -16.36 -13.52
C TYR A 518 -5.49 -15.66 -13.97
N LYS A 519 -5.52 -14.33 -14.14
CA LYS A 519 -4.37 -13.53 -14.58
C LYS A 519 -3.16 -13.74 -13.67
N ILE A 520 -3.34 -13.64 -12.35
CA ILE A 520 -2.23 -13.80 -11.38
C ILE A 520 -1.72 -15.24 -11.27
N CYS A 521 -2.58 -16.24 -11.52
CA CYS A 521 -2.18 -17.65 -11.46
C CYS A 521 -1.47 -18.16 -12.72
N ARG A 522 -1.75 -17.58 -13.90
CA ARG A 522 -1.29 -18.16 -15.18
C ARG A 522 -0.49 -17.20 -16.07
N LEU A 523 -0.65 -15.89 -15.94
CA LEU A 523 -0.05 -14.92 -16.87
C LEU A 523 1.19 -14.23 -16.31
N PHE A 524 1.32 -14.19 -14.99
CA PHE A 524 2.38 -13.46 -14.33
C PHE A 524 3.21 -14.37 -13.45
N ARG A 525 4.49 -14.01 -13.32
CA ARG A 525 5.35 -14.57 -12.29
C ARG A 525 4.87 -14.13 -10.91
N LYS A 526 5.09 -14.99 -9.93
CA LYS A 526 4.77 -14.71 -8.54
C LYS A 526 5.43 -13.40 -8.07
N PRO A 527 4.67 -12.46 -7.47
CA PRO A 527 5.26 -11.29 -6.84
C PRO A 527 5.85 -11.62 -5.47
N PHE A 528 6.84 -10.83 -5.05
CA PHE A 528 7.22 -10.77 -3.64
C PHE A 528 6.23 -9.93 -2.86
N SER A 529 5.78 -10.45 -1.72
CA SER A 529 4.71 -9.80 -0.97
C SER A 529 5.19 -9.33 0.39
N PRO A 530 5.34 -8.00 0.58
CA PRO A 530 5.59 -7.46 1.90
C PRO A 530 4.36 -7.65 2.79
N PRO A 531 4.56 -7.79 4.10
CA PRO A 531 3.45 -7.87 5.02
C PRO A 531 2.84 -6.46 5.17
N VAL A 532 1.52 -6.36 5.00
CA VAL A 532 0.77 -5.09 5.03
C VAL A 532 -0.43 -5.22 5.95
N SER A 533 -0.85 -4.12 6.59
CA SER A 533 -1.99 -4.08 7.51
C SER A 533 -3.28 -3.57 6.88
N ASN A 534 -3.21 -2.90 5.72
CA ASN A 534 -4.35 -2.35 5.00
C ASN A 534 -4.01 -2.13 3.51
N MET A 535 -4.99 -1.63 2.73
CA MET A 535 -4.82 -1.25 1.32
C MET A 535 -4.03 0.06 1.09
N GLY A 536 -3.56 0.71 2.15
CA GLY A 536 -2.77 1.95 2.09
C GLY A 536 -3.52 3.14 1.51
N VAL A 537 -2.87 3.84 0.58
CA VAL A 537 -3.38 5.09 -0.05
C VAL A 537 -4.73 4.92 -0.74
N TRP A 538 -5.05 3.71 -1.20
CA TRP A 538 -6.33 3.45 -1.85
C TRP A 538 -7.51 3.73 -0.92
N GLN A 539 -7.40 3.42 0.38
CA GLN A 539 -8.47 3.67 1.33
C GLN A 539 -8.78 5.16 1.42
N ALA A 540 -7.73 5.99 1.57
CA ALA A 540 -7.85 7.43 1.58
C ALA A 540 -8.44 7.97 0.27
N ALA A 541 -8.08 7.37 -0.88
CA ALA A 541 -8.63 7.78 -2.17
C ALA A 541 -10.14 7.52 -2.29
N PHE A 542 -10.63 6.35 -1.84
CA PHE A 542 -12.06 6.05 -1.80
C PHE A 542 -12.81 6.98 -0.84
N GLU A 543 -12.24 7.29 0.34
CA GLU A 543 -12.82 8.22 1.31
C GLU A 543 -12.93 9.65 0.76
N VAL A 544 -11.84 10.18 0.16
CA VAL A 544 -11.82 11.49 -0.49
C VAL A 544 -12.85 11.55 -1.61
N LEU A 545 -12.92 10.52 -2.45
CA LEU A 545 -13.89 10.46 -3.54
C LEU A 545 -15.33 10.39 -3.00
N GLY A 546 -15.55 9.66 -1.92
CA GLY A 546 -16.81 9.63 -1.18
C GLY A 546 -17.21 10.99 -0.60
N PHE A 547 -16.25 11.84 -0.23
CA PHE A 547 -16.51 13.22 0.19
C PHE A 547 -16.86 14.13 -1.01
N VAL A 548 -16.05 14.11 -2.07
CA VAL A 548 -16.30 14.87 -3.31
C VAL A 548 -17.64 14.51 -3.95
N SER A 549 -18.09 13.26 -3.77
CA SER A 549 -19.41 12.81 -4.23
C SER A 549 -20.57 13.60 -3.65
N VAL A 550 -20.48 14.05 -2.39
CA VAL A 550 -21.54 14.86 -1.77
C VAL A 550 -21.68 16.19 -2.48
N ILE A 551 -20.55 16.85 -2.73
CA ILE A 551 -20.48 18.13 -3.45
C ILE A 551 -21.03 17.97 -4.87
N SER A 552 -20.55 16.95 -5.60
CA SER A 552 -20.94 16.69 -6.98
C SER A 552 -22.45 16.45 -7.11
N ASN A 553 -23.04 15.57 -6.28
CA ASN A 553 -24.46 15.28 -6.36
C ASN A 553 -25.34 16.45 -5.94
N CYS A 554 -24.95 17.23 -4.90
CA CYS A 554 -25.72 18.41 -4.50
C CYS A 554 -25.78 19.45 -5.63
N TRP A 555 -24.67 19.70 -6.32
CA TRP A 555 -24.64 20.59 -7.47
C TRP A 555 -25.35 20.03 -8.71
N LEU A 556 -25.27 18.72 -8.97
CA LEU A 556 -26.02 18.11 -10.07
C LEU A 556 -27.54 18.19 -9.84
N LEU A 557 -27.99 18.07 -8.59
CA LEU A 557 -29.41 18.24 -8.24
C LEU A 557 -29.90 19.67 -8.47
N LEU A 558 -29.07 20.69 -8.22
CA LEU A 558 -29.39 22.09 -8.57
C LEU A 558 -29.63 22.28 -10.06
N LEU A 559 -28.93 21.52 -10.92
CA LEU A 559 -29.07 21.60 -12.36
C LEU A 559 -30.33 20.91 -12.88
N SER A 560 -31.01 20.11 -12.06
CA SER A 560 -32.22 19.37 -12.42
C SER A 560 -33.36 20.31 -12.85
N PRO A 561 -34.05 20.04 -13.97
CA PRO A 561 -35.18 20.83 -14.44
C PRO A 561 -36.29 21.01 -13.40
N ARG A 562 -36.52 20.00 -12.54
CA ARG A 562 -37.56 20.07 -11.50
C ARG A 562 -37.23 21.07 -10.40
N VAL A 563 -35.97 21.13 -9.98
CA VAL A 563 -35.53 22.10 -8.96
C VAL A 563 -35.59 23.52 -9.52
N LYS A 564 -35.24 23.68 -10.80
CA LYS A 564 -35.40 24.96 -11.50
C LYS A 564 -36.87 25.38 -11.63
N LEU A 565 -37.76 24.45 -11.96
CA LEU A 565 -39.20 24.70 -12.03
C LEU A 565 -39.78 25.11 -10.67
N PHE A 566 -39.47 24.34 -9.62
CA PHE A 566 -39.87 24.66 -8.26
C PHE A 566 -39.38 26.05 -7.80
N SER A 567 -38.15 26.43 -8.18
CA SER A 567 -37.61 27.76 -7.88
C SER A 567 -38.39 28.87 -8.60
N LEU A 568 -38.85 28.63 -9.83
CA LEU A 568 -39.66 29.58 -10.59
C LEU A 568 -41.06 29.72 -9.99
N GLU A 569 -41.69 28.60 -9.61
CA GLU A 569 -43.01 28.57 -8.98
C GLU A 569 -43.02 29.23 -7.60
N ALA A 570 -41.98 28.99 -6.79
CA ALA A 570 -41.84 29.57 -5.46
C ALA A 570 -41.31 31.01 -5.45
N GLY A 571 -40.98 31.59 -6.62
CA GLY A 571 -40.43 32.95 -6.73
C GLY A 571 -39.05 33.11 -6.07
N ILE A 572 -38.30 32.02 -5.89
CA ILE A 572 -36.99 32.02 -5.21
C ILE A 572 -35.93 32.51 -6.20
N SER A 573 -35.19 33.56 -5.82
CA SER A 573 -34.02 34.03 -6.60
C SER A 573 -32.93 32.96 -6.65
N GLY A 574 -32.19 32.88 -7.76
CA GLY A 574 -31.11 31.91 -7.95
C GLY A 574 -30.02 31.94 -6.86
N ILE A 575 -29.79 33.10 -6.23
CA ILE A 575 -28.86 33.22 -5.09
C ILE A 575 -29.40 32.48 -3.85
N HIS A 576 -30.69 32.60 -3.56
CA HIS A 576 -31.32 31.89 -2.44
C HIS A 576 -31.34 30.38 -2.68
N LEU A 577 -31.53 29.95 -3.93
CA LEU A 577 -31.43 28.54 -4.31
C LEU A 577 -30.00 27.99 -4.11
N LEU A 578 -28.98 28.77 -4.48
CA LEU A 578 -27.58 28.39 -4.24
C LEU A 578 -27.27 28.26 -2.74
N ILE A 579 -27.71 29.23 -1.93
CA ILE A 579 -27.53 29.19 -0.46
C ILE A 579 -28.22 27.95 0.13
N LEU A 580 -29.45 27.64 -0.33
CA LEU A 580 -30.18 26.46 0.11
C LEU A 580 -29.41 25.17 -0.21
N ALA A 581 -28.84 25.06 -1.40
CA ALA A 581 -28.05 23.88 -1.76
C ALA A 581 -26.75 23.76 -0.97
N ILE A 582 -26.04 24.87 -0.71
CA ILE A 582 -24.86 24.87 0.16
C ILE A 582 -25.26 24.42 1.58
N LEU A 583 -26.42 24.87 2.09
CA LEU A 583 -26.93 24.44 3.38
C LEU A 583 -27.23 22.93 3.39
N VAL A 584 -27.92 22.41 2.38
CA VAL A 584 -28.21 20.97 2.23
C VAL A 584 -26.91 20.16 2.13
N GLU A 585 -25.93 20.64 1.38
CA GLU A 585 -24.60 20.04 1.28
C GLU A 585 -23.93 19.94 2.66
N HIS A 586 -23.89 21.01 3.44
CA HIS A 586 -23.29 21.01 4.79
C HIS A 586 -24.03 20.08 5.75
N VAL A 587 -25.37 20.02 5.66
CA VAL A 587 -26.18 19.08 6.46
C VAL A 587 -25.82 17.64 6.09
N LEU A 588 -25.71 17.32 4.80
CA LEU A 588 -25.33 15.97 4.35
C LEU A 588 -23.89 15.61 4.72
N ILE A 589 -22.96 16.56 4.65
CA ILE A 589 -21.59 16.38 5.15
C ILE A 589 -21.60 16.11 6.66
N LEU A 590 -22.38 16.87 7.43
CA LEU A 590 -22.51 16.66 8.87
C LEU A 590 -23.08 15.27 9.19
N VAL A 591 -24.13 14.85 8.50
CA VAL A 591 -24.71 13.50 8.64
C VAL A 591 -23.67 12.43 8.29
N LYS A 592 -22.89 12.63 7.23
CA LYS A 592 -21.79 11.75 6.85
C LYS A 592 -20.72 11.65 7.94
N MET A 593 -20.31 12.77 8.53
CA MET A 593 -19.35 12.79 9.64
C MET A 593 -19.89 12.09 10.89
N ILE A 594 -21.18 12.27 11.20
CA ILE A 594 -21.83 11.57 12.32
C ILE A 594 -21.86 10.06 12.06
N LEU A 595 -22.21 9.62 10.85
CA LEU A 595 -22.20 8.20 10.48
C LEU A 595 -20.79 7.59 10.58
N ALA A 596 -19.77 8.31 10.10
CA ALA A 596 -18.38 7.89 10.21
C ALA A 596 -17.93 7.77 11.67
N PHE A 597 -18.36 8.70 12.54
CA PHE A 597 -18.05 8.63 13.97
C PHE A 597 -18.80 7.51 14.71
N MET A 598 -20.03 7.20 14.29
CA MET A 598 -20.88 6.18 14.93
C MET A 598 -20.45 4.75 14.62
N ILE A 599 -19.81 4.51 13.49
CA ILE A 599 -19.31 3.19 13.10
C ILE A 599 -17.83 3.12 13.47
N PRO A 600 -17.42 2.45 14.57
CA PRO A 600 -16.02 2.39 14.93
C PRO A 600 -15.22 1.62 13.87
N ASP A 601 -14.02 2.14 13.55
CA ASP A 601 -13.10 1.61 12.53
C ASP A 601 -12.65 0.16 12.79
N GLU A 602 -12.58 -0.24 14.06
CA GLU A 602 -12.19 -1.59 14.48
C GLU A 602 -13.32 -2.27 15.27
N PRO A 603 -13.55 -3.58 15.06
CA PRO A 603 -14.44 -4.36 15.92
C PRO A 603 -13.96 -4.38 17.37
N ASP A 604 -14.90 -4.42 18.33
CA ASP A 604 -14.57 -4.38 19.76
C ASP A 604 -13.63 -5.51 20.18
N TRP A 605 -13.78 -6.71 19.60
CA TRP A 605 -12.91 -7.84 19.92
C TRP A 605 -11.46 -7.64 19.43
N VAL A 606 -11.26 -6.95 18.30
CA VAL A 606 -9.91 -6.59 17.81
C VAL A 606 -9.29 -5.56 18.74
N ARG A 607 -10.06 -4.52 19.11
CA ARG A 607 -9.63 -3.48 20.03
C ARG A 607 -9.16 -4.05 21.37
N ILE A 608 -9.99 -4.90 21.99
CA ILE A 608 -9.67 -5.57 23.26
C ILE A 608 -8.38 -6.40 23.13
N LYS A 609 -8.19 -7.11 22.01
CA LYS A 609 -6.99 -7.90 21.78
C LYS A 609 -5.74 -7.05 21.59
N ARG A 610 -5.83 -5.92 20.88
CA ARG A 610 -4.72 -4.97 20.75
C ARG A 610 -4.34 -4.40 22.12
N GLU A 611 -5.32 -3.92 22.88
CA GLU A 611 -5.11 -3.38 24.23
C GLU A 611 -4.49 -4.42 25.16
N GLN A 612 -4.90 -5.69 25.05
CA GLN A 612 -4.30 -6.80 25.80
C GLN A 612 -2.82 -7.01 25.43
N ILE A 613 -2.46 -6.92 24.15
CA ILE A 613 -1.06 -7.03 23.70
C ILE A 613 -0.21 -5.85 24.21
N GLU A 614 -0.74 -4.64 24.15
CA GLU A 614 -0.06 -3.44 24.68
C GLU A 614 0.13 -3.54 26.19
N PHE A 615 -0.90 -3.95 26.93
CA PHE A 615 -0.83 -4.18 28.37
C PHE A 615 0.25 -5.20 28.75
N ASN A 616 0.27 -6.35 28.06
CA ASN A 616 1.27 -7.39 28.27
C ASN A 616 2.69 -6.88 27.97
N SER A 617 2.85 -6.07 26.92
CA SER A 617 4.13 -5.46 26.54
C SER A 617 4.62 -4.48 27.62
N MET A 618 3.72 -3.63 28.15
CA MET A 618 4.03 -2.73 29.26
C MET A 618 4.37 -3.48 30.55
N GLN A 619 3.65 -4.57 30.85
CA GLN A 619 3.94 -5.41 32.01
C GLN A 619 5.32 -6.08 31.89
N ALA A 620 5.66 -6.61 30.71
CA ALA A 620 6.97 -7.20 30.44
C ALA A 620 8.10 -6.17 30.61
N LEU A 621 7.90 -4.95 30.09
CA LEU A 621 8.83 -3.83 30.28
C LEU A 621 8.98 -3.48 31.77
N SER A 622 7.87 -3.38 32.51
CA SER A 622 7.90 -3.12 33.95
C SER A 622 8.67 -4.19 34.72
N GLN A 623 8.54 -5.47 34.34
CA GLN A 623 9.30 -6.56 34.96
C GLN A 623 10.81 -6.47 34.64
N GLN A 624 11.17 -6.12 33.40
CA GLN A 624 12.56 -5.93 33.01
C GLN A 624 13.20 -4.75 33.77
N VAL A 625 12.50 -3.62 33.87
CA VAL A 625 12.95 -2.45 34.63
C VAL A 625 13.03 -2.77 36.13
N GLY A 626 12.05 -3.51 36.67
CA GLY A 626 12.05 -3.99 38.07
C GLY A 626 13.21 -4.93 38.40
N ARG A 627 13.62 -5.78 37.45
CA ARG A 627 14.82 -6.63 37.58
C ARG A 627 16.11 -5.82 37.50
N HIS A 628 16.19 -4.83 36.62
CA HIS A 628 17.37 -3.95 36.56
C HIS A 628 17.53 -3.08 37.81
N THR A 629 16.42 -2.56 38.37
CA THR A 629 16.44 -1.77 39.62
C THR A 629 16.74 -2.61 40.86
N SER A 630 16.41 -3.91 40.88
CA SER A 630 16.79 -4.84 41.95
C SER A 630 18.24 -5.34 41.84
N LEU A 631 18.84 -5.40 40.64
CA LEU A 631 20.28 -5.67 40.45
C LEU A 631 21.18 -4.49 40.86
N LEU A 632 20.67 -3.26 40.82
CA LEU A 632 21.34 -2.06 41.35
C LEU A 632 21.22 -1.91 42.88
N ARG A 633 20.51 -2.82 43.57
CA ARG A 633 20.23 -2.72 45.00
C ARG A 633 21.35 -3.08 46.00
N PRO A 634 22.53 -3.66 45.65
CA PRO A 634 23.59 -3.86 46.64
C PRO A 634 24.51 -2.62 46.85
N VAL A 635 24.21 -1.45 46.28
CA VAL A 635 25.02 -0.22 46.51
C VAL A 635 24.35 0.78 47.48
N LEU A 636 23.11 0.53 47.89
CA LEU A 636 22.34 1.41 48.79
C LEU A 636 22.39 1.00 50.28
N ILE A 637 23.49 0.38 50.74
CA ILE A 637 23.81 0.27 52.18
C ILE A 637 24.52 1.55 52.69
N LYS A 638 24.87 2.49 51.81
CA LYS A 638 25.52 3.75 52.21
C LYS A 638 24.66 4.77 52.99
N PRO A 639 23.31 4.86 52.88
CA PRO A 639 22.58 5.90 53.63
C PRO A 639 22.54 5.63 55.14
N ILE A 640 22.44 4.36 55.56
CA ILE A 640 22.37 4.01 56.99
C ILE A 640 23.73 4.25 57.67
N ILE A 641 24.83 3.89 57.01
CA ILE A 641 26.18 4.12 57.53
C ILE A 641 26.51 5.62 57.56
N ILE A 642 26.10 6.40 56.56
CA ILE A 642 26.28 7.86 56.56
C ILE A 642 25.44 8.52 57.64
N HIS A 643 24.20 8.06 57.86
CA HIS A 643 23.35 8.60 58.93
C HIS A 643 23.86 8.20 60.33
N MET A 644 24.41 6.99 60.51
CA MET A 644 25.08 6.59 61.76
C MET A 644 26.36 7.40 62.00
N LEU A 645 27.19 7.61 60.97
CA LEU A 645 28.39 8.43 61.10
C LEU A 645 28.06 9.89 61.39
N LEU A 646 27.04 10.48 60.75
CA LEU A 646 26.61 11.85 61.03
C LEU A 646 26.07 12.02 62.45
N VAL A 647 25.30 11.04 62.95
CA VAL A 647 24.83 11.05 64.34
C VAL A 647 26.02 10.94 65.30
N PHE A 648 26.95 10.01 65.06
CA PHE A 648 28.15 9.81 65.87
C PHE A 648 29.08 11.04 65.86
N TYR A 649 29.23 11.72 64.71
CA TYR A 649 30.01 12.95 64.61
C TYR A 649 29.31 14.14 65.27
N SER A 650 27.97 14.23 65.21
CA SER A 650 27.24 15.30 65.90
C SER A 650 27.36 15.18 67.43
N GLU A 651 27.35 13.95 67.94
CA GLU A 651 27.46 13.66 69.37
C GLU A 651 28.90 13.86 69.87
N LYS A 652 29.90 13.50 69.05
CA LYS A 652 31.32 13.79 69.32
C LYS A 652 31.62 15.29 69.30
N LEU A 653 31.00 16.08 68.40
CA LEU A 653 31.13 17.55 68.40
C LEU A 653 30.51 18.17 69.65
N ARG A 654 29.37 17.66 70.11
CA ARG A 654 28.72 18.11 71.35
C ARG A 654 29.61 17.88 72.57
N LEU A 655 30.22 16.70 72.66
CA LEU A 655 31.17 16.36 73.74
C LEU A 655 32.46 17.18 73.69
N LEU A 656 32.97 17.51 72.50
CA LEU A 656 34.15 18.36 72.35
C LEU A 656 33.85 19.83 72.73
N GLN A 657 32.63 20.32 72.50
CA GLN A 657 32.21 21.65 72.97
C GLN A 657 32.05 21.73 74.50
N GLU A 658 31.63 20.64 75.16
CA GLU A 658 31.54 20.60 76.62
C GLU A 658 32.91 20.54 77.32
N LEU A 659 33.95 20.07 76.62
CA LEU A 659 35.30 19.91 77.18
C LEU A 659 36.23 21.13 77.00
N ASN A 660 35.77 22.20 76.34
CA ASN A 660 36.45 23.50 76.20
C ASN A 660 37.96 23.40 75.87
N LEU A 661 38.32 22.47 74.99
CA LEU A 661 39.69 22.30 74.50
C LEU A 661 39.96 23.29 73.35
N ASP A 662 41.12 23.96 73.43
CA ASP A 662 41.53 25.05 72.54
C ASP A 662 41.40 24.71 71.04
N GLU A 663 40.79 25.64 70.30
CA GLU A 663 40.35 25.58 68.90
C GLU A 663 41.45 25.23 67.86
N LYS A 664 42.71 25.17 68.29
CA LYS A 664 43.89 24.96 67.44
C LYS A 664 44.28 23.49 67.22
N GLU A 665 43.89 22.55 68.09
CA GLU A 665 44.15 21.12 67.85
C GLU A 665 43.04 20.44 67.04
N ALA A 666 41.78 20.88 67.18
CA ALA A 666 40.65 20.35 66.41
C ALA A 666 40.75 20.66 64.89
N THR A 667 41.39 21.78 64.53
CA THR A 667 41.56 22.20 63.13
C THR A 667 42.66 21.42 62.38
N ALA A 668 43.57 20.73 63.09
CA ALA A 668 44.58 19.88 62.47
C ALA A 668 44.03 18.50 62.05
N GLU A 669 43.13 17.89 62.84
CA GLU A 669 42.50 16.61 62.47
C GLU A 669 41.41 16.74 61.39
N LEU A 670 40.67 17.87 61.35
CA LEU A 670 39.66 18.11 60.31
C LEU A 670 40.27 18.27 58.90
N ASN A 671 41.52 18.73 58.80
CA ASN A 671 42.21 18.89 57.53
C ASN A 671 42.73 17.58 56.92
N LEU A 672 42.94 16.53 57.72
CA LEU A 672 43.27 15.19 57.19
C LEU A 672 42.03 14.45 56.66
N THR A 673 40.85 14.68 57.25
CA THR A 673 39.60 14.01 56.87
C THR A 673 38.85 14.70 55.71
N SER A 674 39.00 16.03 55.54
CA SER A 674 38.45 16.75 54.39
C SER A 674 39.11 16.32 53.06
N ARG A 675 40.42 16.01 53.07
CA ARG A 675 41.14 15.50 51.90
C ARG A 675 40.70 14.10 51.48
N GLY A 676 40.33 13.23 52.41
CA GLY A 676 39.79 11.89 52.11
C GLY A 676 38.37 11.91 51.54
N THR A 677 37.54 12.84 52.00
CA THR A 677 36.12 12.93 51.61
C THR A 677 35.95 13.56 50.22
N VAL A 678 36.80 14.53 49.87
CA VAL A 678 36.83 15.12 48.51
C VAL A 678 37.36 14.11 47.47
N PHE A 679 38.27 13.21 47.87
CA PHE A 679 38.76 12.16 46.96
C PHE A 679 37.69 11.13 46.60
N LEU A 680 36.77 10.80 47.52
CA LEU A 680 35.67 9.88 47.23
C LEU A 680 34.59 10.50 46.32
N PHE A 681 34.35 11.80 46.42
CA PHE A 681 33.42 12.48 45.52
C PHE A 681 33.99 12.60 44.08
N LEU A 682 35.29 12.84 43.94
CA LEU A 682 35.96 12.91 42.63
C LEU A 682 36.07 11.55 41.93
N VAL A 683 36.26 10.45 42.68
CA VAL A 683 36.27 9.09 42.10
C VAL A 683 34.87 8.68 41.63
N GLN A 684 33.81 9.13 42.31
CA GLN A 684 32.45 8.78 41.93
C GLN A 684 31.93 9.61 40.73
N THR A 685 32.48 10.80 40.48
CA THR A 685 32.20 11.57 39.24
C THR A 685 33.03 11.11 38.04
N ASN A 686 34.19 10.47 38.24
CA ASN A 686 35.01 9.97 37.13
C ASN A 686 34.60 8.56 36.63
N ALA A 687 33.91 7.76 37.45
CA ALA A 687 33.44 6.43 37.05
C ALA A 687 32.13 6.43 36.24
N SER A 688 31.47 7.59 36.09
CA SER A 688 30.29 7.77 35.23
C SER A 688 30.58 8.65 34.01
N PHE A 689 31.85 8.92 33.69
CA PHE A 689 32.27 9.84 32.64
C PHE A 689 33.21 9.16 31.63
N GLN A 690 32.79 8.01 31.09
CA GLN A 690 33.45 7.42 29.91
C GLN A 690 32.51 6.77 28.88
N GLU A 691 31.21 7.08 28.93
CA GLU A 691 30.31 6.87 27.80
C GLU A 691 29.45 8.13 27.61
N HIS A 692 29.35 8.59 26.36
CA HIS A 692 28.65 9.80 25.88
C HIS A 692 29.39 11.14 25.99
N GLN A 693 30.31 11.34 25.05
CA GLN A 693 30.52 12.66 24.48
C GLN A 693 29.47 12.92 23.38
N GLN A 694 28.90 14.13 23.41
CA GLN A 694 27.98 14.79 22.46
C GLN A 694 26.46 14.50 22.62
N LEU A 695 25.75 15.34 23.38
CA LEU A 695 25.21 16.63 22.92
C LEU A 695 24.67 17.45 24.10
N ARG A 696 25.19 18.66 24.29
CA ARG A 696 24.53 19.72 25.06
C ARG A 696 23.54 20.43 24.14
N ILE A 697 22.26 20.40 24.48
CA ILE A 697 21.35 21.50 24.18
C ILE A 697 21.09 22.20 25.52
N THR A 698 21.62 23.40 25.63
CA THR A 698 21.24 24.39 26.63
C THR A 698 19.81 24.84 26.36
N LEU A 699 18.91 24.60 27.30
CA LEU A 699 17.71 25.40 27.47
C LEU A 699 17.61 25.74 28.96
N GLY A 700 17.97 26.98 29.24
CA GLY A 700 17.75 27.61 30.53
C GLY A 700 16.28 27.96 30.73
N SER A 701 16.00 28.23 32.00
CA SER A 701 14.94 29.12 32.48
C SER A 701 13.54 28.52 32.58
N VAL A 702 13.24 27.91 33.73
CA VAL A 702 11.94 28.10 34.39
C VAL A 702 12.20 28.44 35.85
N CYS A 703 11.75 29.64 36.23
CA CYS A 703 11.70 30.16 37.59
C CYS A 703 10.86 29.26 38.50
N ALA A 704 11.23 29.19 39.78
CA ALA A 704 10.28 28.95 40.86
C ALA A 704 10.38 30.14 41.83
N ILE A 705 9.33 30.95 41.85
CA ILE A 705 9.10 32.01 42.84
C ILE A 705 8.61 31.34 44.13
N TYR A 706 9.16 31.77 45.26
CA TYR A 706 8.48 31.71 46.56
C TYR A 706 8.75 33.03 47.30
N PHE A 707 7.67 33.83 47.40
CA PHE A 707 7.49 35.19 47.94
C PHE A 707 8.48 36.30 47.56
#